data_AF-A0AAD3HMS0-F1
#
_entry.id   AF-A0AAD3HMS0-F1
#
_cell.length_a   1.000
_cell.length_b   1.000
_cell.length_c   1.000
_cell.angle_alpha   90.00
_cell.angle_beta   90.00
_cell.angle_gamma   90.00
#
_symmetry.space_group_name_H-M   'P 1'
#
loop_
_entity.id
_entity.type
_entity.pdbx_description
1 polymer ?
#
loop_
_entity_poly.entity_id
_entity_poly.type
_entity_poly.pdbx_seq_one_letter_code
_entity_poly.pdbx_strand_id
1 'polypeptide(L)'
;MDPWRGHVGLALAVLYAILQLLQPGLAQYRPALPPIAGYLDYKPVFLDLIRKSALSSSIEKMGASYQTSIVQGFPPPISLDVNTHVMMTNTLQSYPAETLNLLVSLVDQPGRMLVLVAAPDTNPDYNELLAPFLGDDPGCDWTNMTRAAGLLYSIANVPASLAAATSDIGILGFHCGLGTPWYQTSAGKGPVYLFDTPGGGWVKIIGFDWGASSRVADYERLLLVAPPLPPAPPPPQLPPPQLPPPPPGNPKPPPRPRPPPQPPPPRPSPPPSPPSSPPPPPSPPPPPPEPVPDGQIIALQDQRFPSDVLRKAFMLVTLYQMVGQSNTASRVAPGIAPLHVVYDNTLTAMSSSDQTTLRNMVAAGKTLLTVVVTKETAATDLAALIASMAGVSGATCSKRLLSSSDSLTAVTGSQYSGVMKVPVFPADMTPLSNTVAFDCGVGQRVLAVDGEGSEGVIWEISVGAGVLRLVGYDFASHGFTGVTGSSGVPPEDRLLGTCSLAVTYPQSMLGGDSAATRMPPPSPPPPPPPSPPPPPPPSPPPPAKSPPPPSPPPPSPPPPSPPPPSPPPPVKSPPPSPPPPVKSPPPSSPLSSPPPPPPQLPPPPPPRIPPPPPPLPRPPPSPTKSPPPKPKPPPPAKSPPPSPPRPPPPPPSPPPPPPPPPPPPPTIPPPPPPDRHVVVLSDVVQLEDQWTKDMFMDGVQAAGRSILRSTIPLGGVPVHVAYDTTLAQMDASAMALLITLVRSGSTVLSVVTTAAVNDVLLTDLLTNITGNGGLQCWTGPVARGTAIKRFLAVNGNMNSTGWIAQDFTQYVRCNTGFAVFSVKGSSNQGVVREFATKGGGLVRAIGYNFASGGRGKNRKPVTELALYPARLVATAAGRR
;
A
#
# COMPACT_ATOMS: atom_id res chain seq x y z
N MET A 1 -45.59 -35.49 24.93
CA MET A 1 -44.13 -35.28 24.85
C MET A 1 -43.64 -36.09 23.66
N ASP A 2 -43.09 -35.43 22.65
CA ASP A 2 -43.02 -35.95 21.28
C ASP A 2 -41.59 -36.41 20.94
N PRO A 3 -41.32 -37.71 20.75
CA PRO A 3 -39.95 -38.26 20.60
C PRO A 3 -39.24 -37.85 19.29
N TRP A 4 -39.97 -37.22 18.36
CA TRP A 4 -39.44 -36.77 17.07
C TRP A 4 -38.58 -35.52 17.13
N ARG A 5 -38.77 -34.63 18.14
CA ARG A 5 -37.96 -33.39 18.24
C ARG A 5 -36.51 -33.64 18.64
N GLY A 6 -36.22 -34.73 19.37
CA GLY A 6 -34.84 -35.05 19.78
C GLY A 6 -33.96 -35.52 18.63
N HIS A 7 -34.54 -36.25 17.67
CA HIS A 7 -33.79 -36.87 16.58
C HIS A 7 -33.37 -35.84 15.51
N VAL A 8 -34.20 -34.84 15.24
CA VAL A 8 -33.88 -33.76 14.30
C VAL A 8 -32.81 -32.82 14.87
N GLY A 9 -32.87 -32.53 16.17
CA GLY A 9 -31.84 -31.73 16.84
C GLY A 9 -30.46 -32.39 16.83
N LEU A 10 -30.41 -33.70 17.06
CA LEU A 10 -29.16 -34.46 17.02
C LEU A 10 -28.57 -34.51 15.61
N ALA A 11 -29.40 -34.71 14.57
CA ALA A 11 -28.97 -34.74 13.18
C ALA A 11 -28.39 -33.37 12.72
N LEU A 12 -29.02 -32.26 13.12
CA LEU A 12 -28.52 -30.91 12.83
C LEU A 12 -27.22 -30.61 13.58
N ALA A 13 -27.10 -31.04 14.84
CA ALA A 13 -25.87 -30.87 15.61
C ALA A 13 -24.70 -31.66 15.02
N VAL A 14 -24.95 -32.90 14.54
CA VAL A 14 -23.95 -33.72 13.86
C VAL A 14 -23.55 -33.12 12.52
N LEU A 15 -24.50 -32.61 11.73
CA LEU A 15 -24.21 -31.94 10.47
C LEU A 15 -23.37 -30.66 10.68
N TYR A 16 -23.70 -29.89 11.72
CA TYR A 16 -22.95 -28.69 12.10
C TYR A 16 -21.53 -29.04 12.58
N ALA A 17 -21.37 -30.12 13.35
CA ALA A 17 -20.05 -30.60 13.77
C ALA A 17 -19.19 -31.12 12.59
N ILE A 18 -19.81 -31.78 11.61
CA ILE A 18 -19.13 -32.21 10.38
C ILE A 18 -18.70 -31.00 9.54
N LEU A 19 -19.55 -29.97 9.43
CA LEU A 19 -19.23 -28.71 8.76
C LEU A 19 -18.07 -27.97 9.46
N GLN A 20 -18.06 -27.93 10.79
CA GLN A 20 -16.97 -27.35 11.58
C GLN A 20 -15.64 -28.12 11.41
N LEU A 21 -15.70 -29.45 11.30
CA LEU A 21 -14.52 -30.30 11.05
C LEU A 21 -13.99 -30.20 9.61
N LEU A 22 -14.82 -29.82 8.64
CA LEU A 22 -14.42 -29.62 7.24
C LEU A 22 -13.87 -28.22 6.94
N GLN A 23 -14.17 -27.21 7.77
CA GLN A 23 -13.68 -25.84 7.58
C GLN A 23 -12.14 -25.66 7.53
N PRO A 24 -11.32 -26.34 8.35
CA PRO A 24 -9.87 -26.17 8.28
C PRO A 24 -9.23 -26.73 6.99
N GLY A 25 -9.90 -27.64 6.27
CA GLY A 25 -9.40 -28.21 5.02
C GLY A 25 -9.60 -27.33 3.77
N LEU A 26 -10.63 -26.48 3.76
CA LEU A 26 -10.91 -25.58 2.63
C LEU A 26 -10.14 -24.24 2.71
N ALA A 27 -9.62 -23.87 3.89
CA ALA A 27 -8.81 -22.67 4.06
C ALA A 27 -7.36 -22.80 3.55
N GLN A 28 -6.90 -24.01 3.20
CA GLN A 28 -5.51 -24.27 2.76
C GLN A 28 -5.30 -24.26 1.24
N TYR A 29 -6.36 -24.13 0.43
CA TYR A 29 -6.24 -23.93 -1.01
C TYR A 29 -6.37 -22.43 -1.36
N ARG A 30 -5.46 -21.60 -0.86
CA ARG A 30 -5.19 -20.32 -1.53
C ARG A 30 -4.23 -20.63 -2.68
N PRO A 31 -4.60 -20.43 -3.95
CA PRO A 31 -3.64 -20.55 -5.03
C PRO A 31 -2.46 -19.63 -4.71
N ALA A 32 -1.25 -20.17 -4.72
CA ALA A 32 -0.04 -19.40 -4.48
C ALA A 32 -0.07 -18.21 -5.45
N LEU A 33 -0.03 -16.99 -4.89
CA LEU A 33 -0.08 -15.79 -5.71
C LEU A 33 1.17 -15.75 -6.60
N PRO A 34 1.03 -15.30 -7.86
CA PRO A 34 2.12 -15.32 -8.82
C PRO A 34 3.33 -14.51 -8.34
N PRO A 35 4.57 -15.00 -8.56
CA PRO A 35 5.80 -14.31 -8.15
C PRO A 35 6.03 -13.02 -8.95
N ILE A 36 6.61 -12.02 -8.28
CA ILE A 36 6.86 -10.67 -8.81
C ILE A 36 8.36 -10.34 -8.71
N ALA A 37 8.94 -9.76 -9.75
CA ALA A 37 10.27 -9.15 -9.68
C ALA A 37 10.21 -7.63 -9.92
N GLY A 38 10.82 -6.86 -9.01
CA GLY A 38 11.14 -5.45 -9.21
C GLY A 38 12.57 -5.30 -9.74
N TYR A 39 12.76 -4.51 -10.80
CA TYR A 39 14.07 -4.31 -11.43
C TYR A 39 14.60 -2.90 -11.18
N LEU A 40 15.78 -2.82 -10.56
CA LEU A 40 16.43 -1.56 -10.22
C LEU A 40 17.79 -1.48 -10.91
N ASP A 41 17.97 -0.50 -11.80
CA ASP A 41 19.27 -0.21 -12.39
C ASP A 41 19.95 0.99 -11.73
N TYR A 42 21.23 0.84 -11.41
CA TYR A 42 22.02 1.86 -10.73
C TYR A 42 22.61 2.86 -11.75
N LYS A 43 21.75 3.70 -12.34
CA LYS A 43 22.22 4.91 -13.06
C LYS A 43 22.28 6.10 -12.09
N PRO A 44 23.28 6.98 -12.21
CA PRO A 44 23.58 8.01 -11.20
C PRO A 44 22.71 9.28 -11.28
N VAL A 45 21.42 9.18 -11.66
CA VAL A 45 20.51 10.34 -11.61
C VAL A 45 19.79 10.35 -10.27
N PHE A 46 19.96 11.41 -9.48
CA PHE A 46 19.49 11.49 -8.09
C PHE A 46 17.98 11.23 -7.94
N LEU A 47 17.15 11.88 -8.76
CA LEU A 47 15.68 11.70 -8.72
C LEU A 47 15.26 10.28 -9.10
N ASP A 48 15.93 9.70 -10.09
CA ASP A 48 15.70 8.33 -10.54
C ASP A 48 15.97 7.29 -9.42
N LEU A 49 17.01 7.54 -8.62
CA LEU A 49 17.36 6.68 -7.50
C LEU A 49 16.35 6.74 -6.36
N ILE A 50 15.80 7.93 -6.06
CA ILE A 50 14.71 8.09 -5.09
C ILE A 50 13.47 7.32 -5.56
N ARG A 51 13.08 7.49 -6.82
CA ARG A 51 11.93 6.78 -7.42
C ARG A 51 12.10 5.28 -7.38
N LYS A 52 13.28 4.78 -7.73
CA LYS A 52 13.61 3.35 -7.70
C LYS A 52 13.61 2.78 -6.28
N SER A 53 14.14 3.52 -5.31
CA SER A 53 14.07 3.13 -3.90
C SER A 53 12.62 3.04 -3.41
N ALA A 54 11.80 4.03 -3.74
CA ALA A 54 10.39 4.03 -3.40
C ALA A 54 9.61 2.89 -4.08
N LEU A 55 9.91 2.60 -5.36
CA LEU A 55 9.35 1.45 -6.07
C LEU A 55 9.77 0.13 -5.40
N SER A 56 11.05 -0.02 -5.04
CA SER A 56 11.55 -1.18 -4.30
C SER A 56 10.82 -1.37 -2.99
N SER A 57 10.70 -0.30 -2.19
CA SER A 57 9.99 -0.33 -0.91
C SER A 57 8.52 -0.72 -1.09
N SER A 58 7.87 -0.24 -2.16
CA SER A 58 6.51 -0.63 -2.51
C SER A 58 6.44 -2.14 -2.79
N ILE A 59 7.36 -2.67 -3.59
CA ILE A 59 7.41 -4.11 -3.95
C ILE A 59 7.74 -4.99 -2.74
N GLU A 60 8.64 -4.56 -1.88
CA GLU A 60 8.99 -5.27 -0.65
C GLU A 60 7.84 -5.32 0.35
N LYS A 61 7.11 -4.20 0.53
CA LYS A 61 5.92 -4.15 1.40
C LYS A 61 4.82 -5.11 0.93
N MET A 62 4.70 -5.31 -0.38
CA MET A 62 3.79 -6.33 -0.93
C MET A 62 4.23 -7.77 -0.62
N GLY A 63 5.53 -7.99 -0.31
CA GLY A 63 6.11 -9.30 -0.01
C GLY A 63 5.47 -10.05 1.16
N ALA A 64 4.75 -9.37 2.05
CA ALA A 64 3.97 -10.02 3.10
C ALA A 64 2.82 -10.90 2.54
N SER A 65 2.34 -10.61 1.33
CA SER A 65 1.25 -11.33 0.66
C SER A 65 1.66 -12.04 -0.64
N TYR A 66 2.78 -11.67 -1.25
CA TYR A 66 3.24 -12.18 -2.55
C TYR A 66 4.71 -12.64 -2.47
N GLN A 67 5.12 -13.59 -3.33
CA GLN A 67 6.54 -13.88 -3.50
C GLN A 67 7.18 -12.75 -4.32
N THR A 68 7.79 -11.78 -3.64
CA THR A 68 8.46 -10.64 -4.29
C THR A 68 9.97 -10.81 -4.27
N SER A 69 10.63 -10.35 -5.33
CA SER A 69 12.09 -10.32 -5.45
C SER A 69 12.52 -8.98 -6.02
N ILE A 70 13.61 -8.42 -5.48
CA ILE A 70 14.24 -7.21 -6.03
C ILE A 70 15.50 -7.64 -6.76
N VAL A 71 15.54 -7.39 -8.07
CA VAL A 71 16.67 -7.72 -8.92
C VAL A 71 17.43 -6.43 -9.23
N GLN A 72 18.67 -6.38 -8.78
CA GLN A 72 19.55 -5.22 -8.93
C GLN A 72 20.69 -5.52 -9.90
N GLY A 73 21.13 -4.51 -10.65
CA GLY A 73 22.26 -4.64 -11.57
C GLY A 73 22.30 -3.50 -12.60
N PHE A 74 23.22 -3.55 -13.56
CA PHE A 74 23.27 -2.56 -14.63
C PHE A 74 23.68 -3.19 -15.98
N PRO A 75 22.72 -3.52 -16.87
CA PRO A 75 21.28 -3.66 -16.56
C PRO A 75 21.03 -4.87 -15.61
N PRO A 76 19.96 -4.86 -14.81
CA PRO A 76 19.63 -5.96 -13.91
C PRO A 76 19.29 -7.24 -14.71
N PRO A 77 19.76 -8.43 -14.33
CA PRO A 77 19.42 -9.66 -15.05
C PRO A 77 17.91 -9.93 -15.01
N ILE A 78 17.31 -10.37 -16.10
CA ILE A 78 15.86 -10.69 -16.12
C ILE A 78 15.62 -12.01 -15.39
N SER A 79 14.65 -12.03 -14.47
CA SER A 79 14.20 -13.25 -13.81
C SER A 79 13.23 -14.03 -14.71
N LEU A 80 13.49 -15.32 -14.92
CA LEU A 80 12.68 -16.18 -15.80
C LEU A 80 11.46 -16.78 -15.10
N ASP A 81 11.50 -16.84 -13.76
CA ASP A 81 10.53 -17.57 -12.95
C ASP A 81 9.40 -16.70 -12.42
N VAL A 82 9.38 -15.40 -12.76
CA VAL A 82 8.38 -14.44 -12.27
C VAL A 82 7.28 -14.18 -13.28
N ASN A 83 6.04 -14.07 -12.81
CA ASN A 83 4.93 -13.78 -13.71
C ASN A 83 4.76 -12.29 -13.97
N THR A 84 5.11 -11.45 -12.99
CA THR A 84 5.00 -10.00 -13.11
C THR A 84 6.37 -9.35 -13.00
N HIS A 85 6.74 -8.62 -14.04
CA HIS A 85 7.96 -7.81 -14.10
C HIS A 85 7.59 -6.35 -13.83
N VAL A 86 8.20 -5.71 -12.84
CA VAL A 86 7.95 -4.31 -12.51
C VAL A 86 9.24 -3.51 -12.65
N MET A 87 9.26 -2.51 -13.53
CA MET A 87 10.46 -1.71 -13.76
C MET A 87 10.13 -0.28 -14.18
N MET A 88 11.08 0.63 -14.00
CA MET A 88 10.99 1.98 -14.54
C MET A 88 11.26 1.97 -16.05
N THR A 89 10.70 2.93 -16.80
CA THR A 89 10.90 3.02 -18.26
C THR A 89 12.36 3.22 -18.65
N ASN A 90 13.13 3.95 -17.85
CA ASN A 90 14.56 4.13 -18.09
C ASN A 90 15.41 2.87 -17.79
N THR A 91 14.95 2.00 -16.88
CA THR A 91 15.50 0.66 -16.69
C THR A 91 15.27 -0.18 -17.94
N LEU A 92 14.06 -0.12 -18.53
CA LEU A 92 13.76 -0.83 -19.76
C LEU A 92 14.65 -0.37 -20.92
N GLN A 93 14.85 0.94 -21.07
CA GLN A 93 15.74 1.55 -22.07
C GLN A 93 17.21 1.17 -21.92
N SER A 94 17.64 0.68 -20.74
CA SER A 94 19.03 0.28 -20.53
C SER A 94 19.33 -1.16 -20.96
N TYR A 95 18.31 -1.95 -21.31
CA TYR A 95 18.50 -3.31 -21.81
C TYR A 95 19.01 -3.34 -23.25
N PRO A 96 20.01 -4.19 -23.57
CA PRO A 96 20.37 -4.46 -24.95
C PRO A 96 19.25 -5.23 -25.66
N ALA A 97 19.19 -5.12 -26.99
CA ALA A 97 18.12 -5.70 -27.82
C ALA A 97 17.90 -7.21 -27.57
N GLU A 98 18.97 -7.98 -27.34
CA GLU A 98 18.88 -9.41 -27.03
C GLU A 98 18.10 -9.69 -25.75
N THR A 99 18.34 -8.88 -24.70
CA THR A 99 17.65 -9.00 -23.41
C THR A 99 16.22 -8.48 -23.49
N LEU A 100 15.98 -7.44 -24.29
CA LEU A 100 14.63 -6.95 -24.57
C LEU A 100 13.78 -8.02 -25.29
N ASN A 101 14.33 -8.69 -26.31
CA ASN A 101 13.64 -9.78 -27.01
C ASN A 101 13.30 -10.95 -26.08
N LEU A 102 14.19 -11.28 -25.13
CA LEU A 102 13.90 -12.26 -24.10
C LEU A 102 12.73 -11.80 -23.21
N LEU A 103 12.73 -10.54 -22.75
CA LEU A 103 11.63 -9.98 -21.97
C LEU A 103 10.30 -10.03 -22.72
N VAL A 104 10.29 -9.66 -23.99
CA VAL A 104 9.11 -9.74 -24.87
C VAL A 104 8.58 -11.16 -24.89
N SER A 105 9.44 -12.16 -25.14
CA SER A 105 9.00 -13.58 -25.18
C SER A 105 8.47 -14.13 -23.85
N LEU A 106 8.91 -13.57 -22.72
CA LEU A 106 8.42 -13.93 -21.39
C LEU A 106 7.08 -13.27 -21.09
N VAL A 107 6.96 -11.99 -21.41
CA VAL A 107 5.74 -11.21 -21.17
C VAL A 107 4.63 -11.64 -22.12
N ASP A 108 4.95 -12.08 -23.34
CA ASP A 108 4.01 -12.51 -24.37
C ASP A 108 3.39 -13.91 -24.15
N GLN A 109 3.13 -14.27 -22.88
CA GLN A 109 2.55 -15.54 -22.49
C GLN A 109 1.32 -15.34 -21.59
N PRO A 110 0.31 -16.21 -21.65
CA PRO A 110 -0.88 -16.11 -20.81
C PRO A 110 -0.55 -16.04 -19.32
N GLY A 111 -1.06 -15.02 -18.64
CA GLY A 111 -0.87 -14.81 -17.21
C GLY A 111 0.47 -14.18 -16.82
N ARG A 112 1.28 -13.74 -17.79
CA ARG A 112 2.47 -12.92 -17.56
C ARG A 112 2.15 -11.44 -17.77
N MET A 113 2.87 -10.56 -17.07
CA MET A 113 2.66 -9.12 -17.11
C MET A 113 3.96 -8.35 -16.99
N LEU A 114 4.07 -7.27 -17.76
CA LEU A 114 5.05 -6.20 -17.57
C LEU A 114 4.35 -4.96 -17.03
N VAL A 115 4.89 -4.38 -15.95
CA VAL A 115 4.46 -3.11 -15.39
C VAL A 115 5.59 -2.10 -15.54
N LEU A 116 5.36 -1.08 -16.36
CA LEU A 116 6.26 0.03 -16.62
C LEU A 116 5.83 1.26 -15.84
N VAL A 117 6.73 1.76 -15.00
CA VAL A 117 6.55 3.02 -14.28
C VAL A 117 7.26 4.11 -15.07
N ALA A 118 6.48 5.07 -15.57
CA ALA A 118 6.96 6.18 -16.36
C ALA A 118 7.60 7.26 -15.48
N ALA A 119 8.72 7.82 -15.95
CA ALA A 119 9.45 8.89 -15.28
C ALA A 119 9.34 10.20 -16.11
N PRO A 120 8.71 11.27 -15.58
CA PRO A 120 8.38 12.48 -16.34
C PRO A 120 9.59 13.27 -16.87
N ASP A 121 10.74 13.15 -16.23
CA ASP A 121 11.98 13.86 -16.57
C ASP A 121 12.80 13.18 -17.66
N THR A 122 12.61 11.88 -17.90
CA THR A 122 13.37 11.13 -18.91
C THR A 122 12.81 11.29 -20.33
N ASN A 123 11.56 11.77 -20.44
CA ASN A 123 10.79 11.93 -21.68
C ASN A 123 11.09 10.85 -22.75
N PRO A 124 10.98 9.55 -22.40
CA PRO A 124 11.29 8.49 -23.34
C PRO A 124 10.23 8.47 -24.44
N ASP A 125 10.59 7.96 -25.62
CA ASP A 125 9.58 7.60 -26.63
C ASP A 125 8.83 6.35 -26.14
N TYR A 126 7.65 6.57 -25.55
CA TYR A 126 6.83 5.49 -25.00
C TYR A 126 6.32 4.55 -26.09
N ASN A 127 6.15 5.03 -27.33
CA ASN A 127 5.71 4.21 -28.44
C ASN A 127 6.82 3.23 -28.85
N GLU A 128 8.06 3.73 -28.95
CA GLU A 128 9.23 2.88 -29.22
C GLU A 128 9.45 1.83 -28.11
N LEU A 129 9.20 2.19 -26.84
CA LEU A 129 9.33 1.25 -25.71
C LEU A 129 8.26 0.16 -25.69
N LEU A 130 7.03 0.49 -26.09
CA LEU A 130 5.89 -0.43 -26.01
C LEU A 130 5.76 -1.30 -27.27
N ALA A 131 6.10 -0.78 -28.45
CA ALA A 131 5.91 -1.48 -29.73
C ALA A 131 6.47 -2.93 -29.76
N PRO A 132 7.64 -3.25 -29.19
CA PRO A 132 8.15 -4.62 -29.17
C PRO A 132 7.25 -5.62 -28.47
N PHE A 133 6.47 -5.18 -27.46
CA PHE A 133 5.56 -6.05 -26.70
C PHE A 133 4.17 -6.16 -27.33
N LEU A 134 3.76 -5.13 -28.07
CA LEU A 134 2.40 -5.03 -28.62
C LEU A 134 2.33 -5.51 -30.08
N GLY A 135 3.47 -5.62 -30.75
CA GLY A 135 3.56 -5.98 -32.17
C GLY A 135 3.25 -4.82 -33.14
N ASP A 136 2.74 -3.70 -32.62
CA ASP A 136 2.39 -2.49 -33.36
C ASP A 136 2.67 -1.24 -32.49
N ASP A 137 2.71 -0.08 -33.13
CA ASP A 137 2.79 1.22 -32.46
C ASP A 137 1.46 1.51 -31.72
N PRO A 138 1.47 1.71 -30.39
CA PRO A 138 0.24 2.00 -29.64
C PRO A 138 -0.32 3.40 -29.87
N GLY A 139 0.40 4.32 -30.53
CA GLY A 139 -0.04 5.68 -30.80
C GLY A 139 -0.35 6.45 -29.51
N CYS A 140 0.51 6.32 -28.52
CA CYS A 140 0.41 7.00 -27.23
C CYS A 140 0.93 8.44 -27.30
N ASP A 141 0.05 9.39 -26.99
CA ASP A 141 0.40 10.75 -26.61
C ASP A 141 0.43 10.86 -25.08
N TRP A 142 1.34 11.67 -24.52
CA TRP A 142 1.43 11.90 -23.08
C TRP A 142 1.54 13.38 -22.73
N THR A 143 0.99 13.75 -21.58
CA THR A 143 1.13 15.10 -21.01
C THR A 143 1.12 15.05 -19.50
N ASN A 144 1.79 16.01 -18.85
CA ASN A 144 1.64 16.22 -17.43
C ASN A 144 0.17 16.53 -17.09
N MET A 145 -0.34 15.82 -16.09
CA MET A 145 -1.69 15.96 -15.56
C MET A 145 -1.68 16.89 -14.36
N THR A 146 -2.61 17.83 -14.35
CA THR A 146 -2.87 18.74 -13.22
C THR A 146 -4.21 18.45 -12.53
N ARG A 147 -4.92 17.40 -12.96
CA ARG A 147 -6.29 17.07 -12.52
C ARG A 147 -6.40 15.63 -12.07
N ALA A 148 -7.32 15.38 -11.14
CA ALA A 148 -7.69 14.04 -10.71
C ALA A 148 -8.28 13.20 -11.87
N ALA A 149 -8.02 11.91 -11.86
CA ALA A 149 -8.63 10.92 -12.74
C ALA A 149 -9.58 10.00 -11.95
N GLY A 150 -10.75 9.74 -12.51
CA GLY A 150 -11.71 8.77 -11.97
C GLY A 150 -11.40 7.37 -12.50
N LEU A 151 -11.65 6.35 -11.68
CA LEU A 151 -11.58 4.95 -12.09
C LEU A 151 -12.72 4.64 -13.08
N LEU A 152 -12.39 4.04 -14.22
CA LEU A 152 -13.39 3.69 -15.25
C LEU A 152 -14.11 2.37 -14.93
N TYR A 153 -13.43 1.44 -14.26
CA TYR A 153 -13.95 0.12 -13.94
C TYR A 153 -13.89 -0.11 -12.44
N SER A 154 -15.01 -0.48 -11.82
CA SER A 154 -15.00 -0.86 -10.41
C SER A 154 -14.16 -2.12 -10.22
N ILE A 155 -12.98 -1.96 -9.64
CA ILE A 155 -12.07 -3.04 -9.30
C ILE A 155 -11.98 -3.09 -7.78
N ALA A 156 -12.27 -4.26 -7.21
CA ALA A 156 -12.24 -4.43 -5.76
C ALA A 156 -10.86 -4.05 -5.19
N ASN A 157 -10.86 -3.27 -4.11
CA ASN A 157 -9.66 -2.78 -3.40
C ASN A 157 -8.80 -1.76 -4.17
N VAL A 158 -9.21 -1.32 -5.36
CA VAL A 158 -8.54 -0.25 -6.12
C VAL A 158 -9.23 1.09 -5.84
N PRO A 159 -8.49 2.19 -5.61
CA PRO A 159 -9.10 3.49 -5.30
C PRO A 159 -9.94 4.01 -6.48
N ALA A 160 -11.14 4.53 -6.17
CA ALA A 160 -12.10 5.03 -7.15
C ALA A 160 -11.64 6.32 -7.87
N SER A 161 -10.63 7.01 -7.34
CA SER A 161 -10.04 8.19 -7.95
C SER A 161 -8.57 8.27 -7.63
N LEU A 162 -7.78 8.75 -8.58
CA LEU A 162 -6.39 9.11 -8.42
C LEU A 162 -6.27 10.62 -8.52
N ALA A 163 -5.93 11.27 -7.41
CA ALA A 163 -5.72 12.70 -7.40
C ALA A 163 -4.38 13.03 -8.06
N ALA A 164 -4.39 13.99 -8.99
CA ALA A 164 -3.16 14.69 -9.33
C ALA A 164 -2.68 15.40 -8.08
N ALA A 165 -1.47 15.04 -7.68
CA ALA A 165 -0.85 15.59 -6.50
C ALA A 165 -0.54 17.09 -6.67
N THR A 166 0.00 17.68 -5.60
CA THR A 166 0.47 19.06 -5.53
C THR A 166 1.38 19.42 -6.72
N SER A 167 1.64 20.72 -6.92
CA SER A 167 2.52 21.23 -8.00
C SER A 167 3.87 20.52 -8.17
N ASP A 168 4.27 19.74 -7.18
CA ASP A 168 5.59 19.15 -7.02
C ASP A 168 5.64 17.67 -7.47
N ILE A 169 4.50 17.04 -7.79
CA ILE A 169 4.42 15.64 -8.22
C ILE A 169 3.90 15.58 -9.66
N GLY A 170 4.80 15.29 -10.60
CA GLY A 170 4.44 15.12 -12.00
C GLY A 170 3.72 13.80 -12.25
N ILE A 171 2.41 13.82 -12.48
CA ILE A 171 1.68 12.66 -13.04
C ILE A 171 1.64 12.79 -14.56
N LEU A 172 2.02 11.74 -15.28
CA LEU A 172 1.85 11.62 -16.71
C LEU A 172 0.51 10.98 -17.04
N GLY A 173 -0.28 11.66 -17.88
CA GLY A 173 -1.49 11.12 -18.47
C GLY A 173 -1.24 10.69 -19.90
N PHE A 174 -1.62 9.45 -20.21
CA PHE A 174 -1.50 8.87 -21.54
C PHE A 174 -2.83 8.93 -22.30
N HIS A 175 -2.76 9.03 -23.61
CA HIS A 175 -3.85 8.80 -24.54
C HIS A 175 -3.32 7.94 -25.68
N CYS A 176 -3.68 6.66 -25.66
CA CYS A 176 -3.16 5.68 -26.62
C CYS A 176 -4.28 5.21 -27.56
N GLY A 177 -3.94 4.97 -28.82
CA GLY A 177 -4.84 4.35 -29.80
C GLY A 177 -5.07 2.86 -29.52
N LEU A 178 -4.09 2.18 -28.91
CA LEU A 178 -4.22 0.82 -28.39
C LEU A 178 -4.36 0.81 -26.86
N GLY A 179 -4.89 -0.29 -26.34
CA GLY A 179 -5.03 -0.53 -24.90
C GLY A 179 -6.29 0.08 -24.27
N THR A 180 -6.47 -0.22 -23.00
CA THR A 180 -7.63 0.19 -22.20
C THR A 180 -7.16 1.07 -21.04
N PRO A 181 -7.64 2.33 -20.93
CA PRO A 181 -7.38 3.15 -19.75
C PRO A 181 -8.10 2.56 -18.53
N TRP A 182 -7.43 2.52 -17.39
CA TRP A 182 -8.06 2.16 -16.11
C TRP A 182 -8.64 3.37 -15.40
N TYR A 183 -7.98 4.50 -15.57
CA TYR A 183 -8.37 5.78 -15.03
C TYR A 183 -8.47 6.78 -16.17
N GLN A 184 -9.41 7.71 -16.06
CA GLN A 184 -9.55 8.76 -17.07
C GLN A 184 -9.90 10.09 -16.44
N THR A 185 -9.27 11.13 -16.94
CA THR A 185 -9.64 12.53 -16.69
C THR A 185 -10.78 12.93 -17.62
N SER A 186 -11.41 14.08 -17.33
CA SER A 186 -12.38 14.69 -18.26
C SER A 186 -11.79 15.04 -19.63
N ALA A 187 -10.46 15.11 -19.77
CA ALA A 187 -9.76 15.34 -21.03
C ALA A 187 -9.43 14.04 -21.78
N GLY A 188 -9.95 12.88 -21.34
CA GLY A 188 -9.74 11.59 -22.02
C GLY A 188 -8.38 10.93 -21.75
N LYS A 189 -7.50 11.58 -20.98
CA LYS A 189 -6.17 11.05 -20.63
C LYS A 189 -6.21 10.24 -19.35
N GLY A 190 -5.47 9.15 -19.31
CA GLY A 190 -5.42 8.21 -18.20
C GLY A 190 -4.00 7.98 -17.67
N PRO A 191 -3.76 8.06 -16.36
CA PRO A 191 -2.44 7.79 -15.79
C PRO A 191 -2.09 6.30 -15.71
N VAL A 192 -3.02 5.41 -16.04
CA VAL A 192 -2.79 3.95 -16.06
C VAL A 192 -3.45 3.38 -17.30
N TYR A 193 -2.65 2.75 -18.16
CA TYR A 193 -3.11 2.01 -19.34
C TYR A 193 -2.68 0.56 -19.24
N LEU A 194 -3.51 -0.30 -19.82
CA LEU A 194 -3.24 -1.71 -19.95
C LEU A 194 -3.41 -2.14 -21.41
N PHE A 195 -2.49 -2.97 -21.88
CA PHE A 195 -2.45 -3.47 -23.25
C PHE A 195 -2.36 -4.99 -23.22
N ASP A 196 -3.05 -5.64 -24.16
CA ASP A 196 -2.89 -7.04 -24.47
C ASP A 196 -1.67 -7.25 -25.37
N THR A 197 -0.88 -8.28 -25.09
CA THR A 197 0.16 -8.73 -26.03
C THR A 197 -0.41 -9.79 -26.99
N PRO A 198 0.17 -9.99 -28.19
CA PRO A 198 -0.34 -10.95 -29.18
C PRO A 198 -0.48 -12.40 -28.67
N GLY A 199 0.40 -12.83 -27.78
CA GLY A 199 0.44 -14.14 -27.12
C GLY A 199 -0.41 -14.24 -25.84
N GLY A 200 -1.19 -13.22 -25.51
CA GLY A 200 -2.14 -13.23 -24.38
C GLY A 200 -1.57 -12.84 -23.02
N GLY A 201 -0.38 -12.23 -23.02
CA GLY A 201 0.17 -11.54 -21.86
C GLY A 201 -0.33 -10.10 -21.76
N TRP A 202 0.25 -9.35 -20.81
CA TRP A 202 -0.18 -7.98 -20.53
C TRP A 202 0.99 -7.01 -20.38
N VAL A 203 0.82 -5.80 -20.90
CA VAL A 203 1.69 -4.66 -20.57
C VAL A 203 0.87 -3.60 -19.89
N LYS A 204 1.36 -3.08 -18.77
CA LYS A 204 0.75 -2.01 -18.00
C LYS A 204 1.71 -0.84 -17.94
N ILE A 205 1.26 0.36 -18.30
CA ILE A 205 2.04 1.58 -18.11
C ILE A 205 1.38 2.45 -17.05
N ILE A 206 2.20 3.01 -16.16
CA ILE A 206 1.77 3.79 -15.01
C ILE A 206 2.52 5.13 -15.02
N GLY A 207 1.77 6.23 -15.02
CA GLY A 207 2.28 7.59 -15.13
C GLY A 207 2.58 8.29 -13.80
N PHE A 208 2.86 7.58 -12.71
CA PHE A 208 3.12 8.23 -11.41
C PHE A 208 4.61 8.43 -11.18
N ASP A 209 4.97 9.61 -10.65
CA ASP A 209 6.28 9.83 -10.07
C ASP A 209 6.36 9.16 -8.69
N TRP A 210 7.04 8.01 -8.62
CA TRP A 210 7.22 7.25 -7.37
C TRP A 210 8.14 7.94 -6.35
N GLY A 211 8.73 9.11 -6.65
CA GLY A 211 9.74 9.76 -5.82
C GLY A 211 9.20 10.74 -4.78
N ALA A 212 7.93 11.12 -4.88
CA ALA A 212 7.32 12.05 -3.93
C ALA A 212 6.62 11.31 -2.78
N SER A 213 6.72 11.86 -1.57
CA SER A 213 6.27 11.26 -0.29
C SER A 213 4.76 10.97 -0.17
N SER A 214 3.99 11.08 -1.25
CA SER A 214 2.57 10.74 -1.25
C SER A 214 2.33 9.23 -1.45
N ARG A 215 1.79 8.59 -0.41
CA ARG A 215 0.96 7.37 -0.45
C ARG A 215 1.43 6.21 -1.33
N VAL A 216 2.65 5.74 -1.06
CA VAL A 216 3.16 4.43 -1.51
C VAL A 216 2.11 3.29 -1.34
N ALA A 217 1.33 3.29 -0.27
CA ALA A 217 0.32 2.25 0.01
C ALA A 217 -0.86 2.16 -0.99
N ASP A 218 -1.28 3.28 -1.59
CA ASP A 218 -2.38 3.26 -2.58
C ASP A 218 -1.87 2.79 -3.95
N TYR A 219 -0.61 3.11 -4.28
CA TYR A 219 0.05 2.67 -5.51
C TYR A 219 0.46 1.19 -5.49
N GLU A 220 0.79 0.65 -4.31
CA GLU A 220 1.06 -0.78 -4.13
C GLU A 220 -0.08 -1.65 -4.68
N ARG A 221 -1.34 -1.28 -4.43
CA ARG A 221 -2.50 -2.02 -4.93
C ARG A 221 -2.65 -1.94 -6.45
N LEU A 222 -2.22 -0.84 -7.05
CA LEU A 222 -2.27 -0.67 -8.51
C LEU A 222 -1.26 -1.54 -9.24
N LEU A 223 -0.13 -1.88 -8.63
CA LEU A 223 0.90 -2.68 -9.29
C LEU A 223 0.45 -4.10 -9.63
N LEU A 224 -0.44 -4.69 -8.81
CA LEU A 224 -0.67 -6.15 -8.83
C LEU A 224 -2.02 -6.59 -9.34
N VAL A 225 -2.97 -5.67 -9.51
CA VAL A 225 -4.24 -6.06 -10.09
C VAL A 225 -4.04 -6.26 -11.58
N ALA A 226 -4.18 -7.50 -12.02
CA ALA A 226 -4.54 -7.81 -13.40
C ALA A 226 -6.07 -7.63 -13.53
N PRO A 227 -6.58 -7.18 -14.68
CA PRO A 227 -8.01 -7.25 -14.89
C PRO A 227 -8.47 -8.70 -14.73
N PRO A 228 -9.73 -8.93 -14.31
CA PRO A 228 -10.33 -10.22 -14.55
C PRO A 228 -10.15 -10.55 -16.03
N LEU A 229 -9.62 -11.75 -16.33
CA LEU A 229 -9.54 -12.25 -17.70
C LEU A 229 -10.88 -11.96 -18.39
N PRO A 230 -10.88 -11.39 -19.62
CA PRO A 230 -12.12 -11.29 -20.38
C PRO A 230 -12.79 -12.66 -20.35
N PRO A 231 -14.10 -12.73 -20.07
CA PRO A 231 -14.78 -14.01 -19.85
C PRO A 231 -14.42 -14.93 -20.99
N ALA A 232 -13.82 -16.08 -20.65
CA ALA A 232 -13.45 -17.08 -21.64
C ALA A 232 -14.66 -17.31 -22.54
N PRO A 233 -14.51 -17.33 -23.88
CA PRO A 233 -15.61 -17.67 -24.76
C PRO A 233 -16.23 -18.96 -24.21
N PRO A 234 -17.56 -19.01 -24.03
CA PRO A 234 -18.21 -20.08 -23.29
C PRO A 234 -17.72 -21.43 -23.83
N PRO A 235 -17.32 -22.38 -22.95
CA PRO A 235 -16.85 -23.67 -23.40
C PRO A 235 -17.89 -24.27 -24.34
N PRO A 236 -17.50 -24.85 -25.49
CA PRO A 236 -18.45 -25.51 -26.37
C PRO A 236 -19.27 -26.48 -25.52
N GLN A 237 -20.59 -26.27 -25.48
CA GLN A 237 -21.49 -27.03 -24.63
C GLN A 237 -21.26 -28.51 -24.88
N LEU A 238 -20.77 -29.23 -23.86
CA LEU A 238 -20.71 -30.69 -23.91
C LEU A 238 -22.14 -31.18 -24.22
N PRO A 239 -22.33 -32.03 -25.25
CA PRO A 239 -23.64 -32.61 -25.47
C PRO A 239 -24.08 -33.31 -24.19
N PRO A 240 -25.35 -33.14 -23.78
CA PRO A 240 -25.85 -33.70 -22.53
C PRO A 240 -25.59 -35.21 -22.49
N PRO A 241 -25.27 -35.80 -21.31
CA PRO A 241 -25.08 -37.23 -21.18
C PRO A 241 -26.29 -37.95 -21.76
N GLN A 242 -26.09 -38.76 -22.80
CA GLN A 242 -27.17 -39.58 -23.34
C GLN A 242 -27.58 -40.56 -22.24
N LEU A 243 -28.78 -40.33 -21.69
CA LEU A 243 -29.45 -41.28 -20.83
C LEU A 243 -29.60 -42.60 -21.59
N PRO A 244 -29.25 -43.75 -20.98
CA PRO A 244 -29.47 -45.05 -21.62
C PRO A 244 -30.96 -45.22 -21.94
N PRO A 245 -31.29 -45.85 -23.09
CA PRO A 245 -32.66 -46.00 -23.53
C PRO A 245 -33.47 -46.78 -22.47
N PRO A 246 -34.71 -46.34 -22.18
CA PRO A 246 -35.58 -47.04 -21.25
C PRO A 246 -35.91 -48.43 -21.81
N PRO A 247 -35.92 -49.49 -20.97
CA PRO A 247 -36.36 -50.80 -21.38
C PRO A 247 -37.85 -50.77 -21.81
N PRO A 248 -38.24 -51.62 -22.78
CA PRO A 248 -39.58 -51.60 -23.38
C PRO A 248 -40.67 -51.80 -22.31
N GLY A 249 -41.60 -50.84 -22.27
CA GLY A 249 -42.72 -50.84 -21.35
C GLY A 249 -43.71 -51.96 -21.66
N ASN A 250 -43.99 -52.79 -20.66
CA ASN A 250 -45.09 -53.75 -20.68
C ASN A 250 -46.46 -53.02 -20.66
N PRO A 251 -47.47 -53.53 -21.38
CA PRO A 251 -48.77 -52.87 -21.53
C PRO A 251 -49.60 -52.89 -20.23
N LYS A 252 -50.20 -51.74 -19.91
CA LYS A 252 -51.09 -51.53 -18.76
C LYS A 252 -52.53 -51.98 -19.08
N PRO A 253 -53.19 -52.82 -18.26
CA PRO A 253 -54.60 -53.19 -18.42
C PRO A 253 -55.58 -52.13 -17.85
N PRO A 254 -56.86 -52.15 -18.26
CA PRO A 254 -57.83 -51.08 -18.00
C PRO A 254 -58.44 -51.11 -16.59
N PRO A 255 -58.93 -49.96 -16.06
CA PRO A 255 -59.53 -49.88 -14.73
C PRO A 255 -61.01 -50.28 -14.71
N ARG A 256 -61.42 -50.97 -13.63
CA ARG A 256 -62.82 -51.30 -13.29
C ARG A 256 -63.28 -50.50 -12.05
N PRO A 257 -64.57 -50.15 -11.92
CA PRO A 257 -65.09 -49.23 -10.90
C PRO A 257 -65.59 -49.93 -9.62
N ARG A 258 -65.60 -49.22 -8.48
CA ARG A 258 -66.15 -49.68 -7.18
C ARG A 258 -66.81 -48.54 -6.35
N PRO A 259 -67.70 -48.88 -5.39
CA PRO A 259 -69.00 -48.23 -5.13
C PRO A 259 -69.02 -47.27 -3.91
N PRO A 260 -70.17 -46.61 -3.62
CA PRO A 260 -70.25 -45.49 -2.67
C PRO A 260 -70.40 -45.94 -1.20
N PRO A 261 -69.86 -45.19 -0.21
CA PRO A 261 -70.07 -45.48 1.22
C PRO A 261 -71.23 -44.71 1.86
N GLN A 262 -71.91 -45.38 2.80
CA GLN A 262 -73.00 -44.90 3.67
C GLN A 262 -72.53 -44.15 4.93
N PRO A 263 -73.42 -43.42 5.64
CA PRO A 263 -73.09 -42.41 6.64
C PRO A 263 -73.12 -42.90 8.12
N PRO A 264 -72.41 -42.23 9.06
CA PRO A 264 -72.40 -42.57 10.50
C PRO A 264 -73.41 -41.75 11.35
N PRO A 265 -73.70 -42.19 12.60
CA PRO A 265 -74.88 -41.77 13.40
C PRO A 265 -74.71 -40.45 14.19
N PRO A 266 -75.81 -39.87 14.72
CA PRO A 266 -75.84 -38.47 15.19
C PRO A 266 -75.33 -38.32 16.64
N ARG A 267 -74.57 -37.24 16.89
CA ARG A 267 -74.20 -36.74 18.23
C ARG A 267 -74.99 -35.47 18.57
N PRO A 268 -75.26 -35.19 19.87
CA PRO A 268 -76.18 -34.15 20.30
C PRO A 268 -75.59 -32.74 20.19
N SER A 269 -76.48 -31.79 19.91
CA SER A 269 -76.24 -30.39 19.56
C SER A 269 -75.65 -29.55 20.71
N PRO A 270 -74.58 -28.77 20.49
CA PRO A 270 -74.17 -27.69 21.39
C PRO A 270 -75.00 -26.40 21.16
N PRO A 271 -75.12 -25.52 22.17
CA PRO A 271 -75.98 -24.34 22.15
C PRO A 271 -75.51 -23.25 21.15
N PRO A 272 -76.41 -22.38 20.68
CA PRO A 272 -76.16 -21.43 19.60
C PRO A 272 -75.13 -20.37 19.98
N SER A 273 -74.12 -20.20 19.11
CA SER A 273 -73.13 -19.14 19.21
C SER A 273 -73.70 -17.78 18.73
N PRO A 274 -73.25 -16.64 19.29
CA PRO A 274 -73.77 -15.31 18.95
C PRO A 274 -73.43 -14.88 17.52
N PRO A 275 -74.18 -13.93 16.93
CA PRO A 275 -73.98 -13.50 15.54
C PRO A 275 -72.58 -12.92 15.34
N SER A 276 -71.89 -13.41 14.31
CA SER A 276 -70.55 -13.01 13.90
C SER A 276 -70.49 -11.51 13.60
N SER A 277 -69.60 -10.82 14.31
CA SER A 277 -69.22 -9.44 14.04
C SER A 277 -68.67 -9.28 12.61
N PRO A 278 -68.93 -8.15 11.94
CA PRO A 278 -68.39 -7.87 10.62
C PRO A 278 -66.86 -7.90 10.64
N PRO A 279 -66.22 -8.40 9.56
CA PRO A 279 -64.77 -8.53 9.51
C PRO A 279 -64.11 -7.15 9.69
N PRO A 280 -63.01 -7.07 10.46
CA PRO A 280 -62.29 -5.83 10.66
C PRO A 280 -61.80 -5.28 9.31
N PRO A 281 -61.79 -3.96 9.13
CA PRO A 281 -61.26 -3.35 7.92
C PRO A 281 -59.82 -3.83 7.68
N PRO A 282 -59.43 -4.06 6.42
CA PRO A 282 -58.10 -4.55 6.09
C PRO A 282 -57.05 -3.62 6.70
N SER A 283 -56.10 -4.21 7.41
CA SER A 283 -54.98 -3.49 8.00
C SER A 283 -54.34 -2.59 6.92
N PRO A 284 -54.03 -1.32 7.23
CA PRO A 284 -53.33 -0.47 6.28
C PRO A 284 -52.06 -1.18 5.82
N PRO A 285 -51.71 -1.11 4.52
CA PRO A 285 -50.50 -1.75 4.02
C PRO A 285 -49.31 -1.31 4.86
N PRO A 286 -48.39 -2.23 5.20
CA PRO A 286 -47.21 -1.88 5.97
C PRO A 286 -46.49 -0.73 5.27
N PRO A 287 -45.96 0.25 6.03
CA PRO A 287 -45.22 1.35 5.44
C PRO A 287 -44.09 0.77 4.55
N PRO A 288 -43.79 1.41 3.41
CA PRO A 288 -42.72 0.95 2.53
C PRO A 288 -41.44 0.78 3.36
N PRO A 289 -40.66 -0.28 3.12
CA PRO A 289 -39.42 -0.53 3.86
C PRO A 289 -38.53 0.70 3.77
N GLU A 290 -37.95 1.11 4.90
CA GLU A 290 -37.01 2.22 4.93
C GLU A 290 -35.87 1.95 3.94
N PRO A 291 -35.44 2.96 3.17
CA PRO A 291 -34.33 2.80 2.25
C PRO A 291 -33.06 2.33 2.99
N VAL A 292 -32.38 1.35 2.42
CA VAL A 292 -31.14 0.79 2.97
C VAL A 292 -30.10 1.93 3.06
N PRO A 293 -29.41 2.09 4.21
CA PRO A 293 -28.36 3.09 4.34
C PRO A 293 -27.27 2.92 3.28
N ASP A 294 -26.77 4.02 2.74
CA ASP A 294 -25.66 4.06 1.77
C ASP A 294 -24.32 3.63 2.42
N GLY A 295 -24.24 3.69 3.75
CA GLY A 295 -23.09 3.32 4.58
C GLY A 295 -23.37 3.65 6.05
N GLN A 296 -22.47 3.28 6.96
CA GLN A 296 -22.56 3.76 8.35
C GLN A 296 -22.07 5.21 8.46
N ILE A 297 -21.10 5.58 7.63
CA ILE A 297 -20.52 6.93 7.56
C ILE A 297 -20.49 7.39 6.11
N ILE A 298 -20.96 8.61 5.84
CA ILE A 298 -20.71 9.31 4.57
C ILE A 298 -19.70 10.43 4.80
N ALA A 299 -18.54 10.33 4.18
CA ALA A 299 -17.55 11.39 4.11
C ALA A 299 -17.83 12.27 2.88
N LEU A 300 -18.31 13.49 3.12
CA LEU A 300 -18.60 14.46 2.08
C LEU A 300 -17.31 15.12 1.58
N GLN A 301 -17.15 15.14 0.27
CA GLN A 301 -15.99 15.65 -0.45
C GLN A 301 -16.41 16.78 -1.39
N ASP A 302 -15.50 17.74 -1.61
CA ASP A 302 -15.58 18.61 -2.79
C ASP A 302 -14.37 18.33 -3.71
N GLN A 303 -14.55 18.67 -4.99
CA GLN A 303 -13.48 18.61 -5.98
C GLN A 303 -12.75 19.96 -6.15
N ARG A 304 -13.11 20.98 -5.36
CA ARG A 304 -12.79 22.38 -5.69
C ARG A 304 -11.51 22.89 -5.03
N PHE A 305 -11.07 22.29 -3.92
CA PHE A 305 -9.92 22.80 -3.16
C PHE A 305 -8.74 21.82 -3.12
N PRO A 306 -7.72 22.00 -3.99
CA PRO A 306 -6.53 21.15 -4.05
C PRO A 306 -5.73 21.12 -2.74
N SER A 307 -5.72 22.22 -1.99
CA SER A 307 -4.99 22.35 -0.72
C SER A 307 -5.50 21.40 0.37
N ASP A 308 -6.78 21.01 0.32
CA ASP A 308 -7.39 20.15 1.35
C ASP A 308 -7.47 18.69 0.95
N VAL A 309 -6.98 18.34 -0.23
CA VAL A 309 -7.00 16.96 -0.72
C VAL A 309 -6.27 16.04 0.27
N LEU A 310 -5.10 16.48 0.78
CA LEU A 310 -4.34 15.71 1.77
C LEU A 310 -5.12 15.54 3.07
N ARG A 311 -5.72 16.61 3.60
CA ARG A 311 -6.53 16.61 4.83
C ARG A 311 -7.71 15.65 4.72
N LYS A 312 -8.51 15.81 3.67
CA LYS A 312 -9.68 14.97 3.37
C LYS A 312 -9.28 13.52 3.18
N ALA A 313 -8.14 13.28 2.54
CA ALA A 313 -7.65 11.94 2.34
C ALA A 313 -7.16 11.31 3.66
N PHE A 314 -6.53 12.05 4.58
CA PHE A 314 -6.14 11.55 5.90
C PHE A 314 -7.35 11.31 6.80
N MET A 315 -8.35 12.19 6.77
CA MET A 315 -9.63 11.94 7.42
C MET A 315 -10.28 10.65 6.88
N LEU A 316 -10.31 10.46 5.55
CA LEU A 316 -10.89 9.26 4.95
C LEU A 316 -10.12 7.98 5.33
N VAL A 317 -8.79 8.04 5.38
CA VAL A 317 -7.96 6.93 5.89
C VAL A 317 -8.29 6.62 7.35
N THR A 318 -8.43 7.66 8.18
CA THR A 318 -8.85 7.51 9.59
C THR A 318 -10.20 6.79 9.69
N LEU A 319 -11.18 7.18 8.88
CA LEU A 319 -12.48 6.50 8.81
C LEU A 319 -12.33 5.03 8.42
N TYR A 320 -11.55 4.73 7.37
CA TYR A 320 -11.32 3.36 6.93
C TYR A 320 -10.60 2.49 7.95
N GLN A 321 -9.65 3.05 8.69
CA GLN A 321 -8.93 2.33 9.73
C GLN A 321 -9.81 2.00 10.94
N MET A 322 -10.68 2.92 11.34
CA MET A 322 -11.50 2.76 12.54
C MET A 322 -12.78 1.95 12.31
N VAL A 323 -13.48 2.21 11.20
CA VAL A 323 -14.79 1.55 10.93
C VAL A 323 -14.78 0.61 9.73
N GLY A 324 -13.70 0.58 8.95
CA GLY A 324 -13.58 -0.26 7.77
C GLY A 324 -14.15 0.40 6.50
N GLN A 325 -13.49 0.13 5.37
CA GLN A 325 -13.86 0.71 4.07
C GLN A 325 -15.31 0.39 3.64
N SER A 326 -15.82 -0.81 3.96
CA SER A 326 -17.19 -1.20 3.62
C SER A 326 -18.27 -0.40 4.36
N ASN A 327 -17.91 0.26 5.46
CA ASN A 327 -18.83 1.05 6.28
C ASN A 327 -18.74 2.56 6.00
N THR A 328 -17.84 2.97 5.11
CA THR A 328 -17.61 4.39 4.78
C THR A 328 -17.80 4.64 3.30
N ALA A 329 -18.78 5.47 2.96
CA ALA A 329 -18.98 5.98 1.61
C ALA A 329 -18.35 7.37 1.46
N SER A 330 -17.62 7.60 0.36
CA SER A 330 -17.11 8.94 0.00
C SER A 330 -17.99 9.51 -1.11
N ARG A 331 -18.60 10.69 -0.88
CA ARG A 331 -19.58 11.28 -1.81
C ARG A 331 -19.45 12.79 -1.91
N VAL A 332 -19.93 13.36 -3.00
CA VAL A 332 -20.03 14.83 -3.18
C VAL A 332 -21.37 15.41 -2.72
N ALA A 333 -22.39 14.55 -2.57
CA ALA A 333 -23.74 14.93 -2.15
C ALA A 333 -24.17 14.10 -0.93
N PRO A 334 -25.04 14.63 -0.06
CA PRO A 334 -25.61 13.91 1.07
C PRO A 334 -26.33 12.62 0.64
N GLY A 335 -26.27 11.60 1.49
CA GLY A 335 -27.00 10.34 1.31
C GLY A 335 -27.66 9.91 2.62
N ILE A 336 -28.05 8.65 2.71
CA ILE A 336 -28.65 8.11 3.94
C ILE A 336 -27.58 7.40 4.74
N ALA A 337 -27.11 8.04 5.82
CA ALA A 337 -26.19 7.44 6.77
C ALA A 337 -26.42 7.95 8.20
N PRO A 338 -26.18 7.12 9.23
CA PRO A 338 -26.20 7.54 10.62
C PRO A 338 -25.25 8.71 10.94
N LEU A 339 -24.12 8.81 10.22
CA LEU A 339 -23.10 9.84 10.40
C LEU A 339 -22.68 10.44 9.06
N HIS A 340 -22.68 11.76 8.98
CA HIS A 340 -22.01 12.51 7.92
C HIS A 340 -20.78 13.22 8.49
N VAL A 341 -19.67 13.17 7.75
CA VAL A 341 -18.44 13.88 8.09
C VAL A 341 -18.05 14.78 6.94
N VAL A 342 -17.79 16.06 7.22
CA VAL A 342 -17.49 17.06 6.20
C VAL A 342 -16.49 18.07 6.74
N TYR A 343 -15.67 18.67 5.89
CA TYR A 343 -14.88 19.84 6.27
C TYR A 343 -15.74 21.10 6.19
N ASP A 344 -15.49 22.08 7.05
CA ASP A 344 -16.20 23.36 7.05
C ASP A 344 -16.25 24.04 5.67
N ASN A 345 -15.12 24.10 4.97
CA ASN A 345 -15.03 24.68 3.64
C ASN A 345 -15.73 23.85 2.55
N THR A 346 -15.82 22.53 2.74
CA THR A 346 -16.58 21.64 1.86
C THR A 346 -18.07 21.89 2.07
N LEU A 347 -18.49 22.04 3.33
CA LEU A 347 -19.87 22.32 3.70
C LEU A 347 -20.33 23.67 3.14
N THR A 348 -19.51 24.72 3.22
CA THR A 348 -19.83 26.04 2.63
C THR A 348 -19.89 26.00 1.11
N ALA A 349 -19.08 25.16 0.45
CA ALA A 349 -19.04 25.04 -1.01
C ALA A 349 -20.13 24.14 -1.62
N MET A 350 -20.85 23.36 -0.81
CA MET A 350 -21.98 22.54 -1.27
C MET A 350 -23.12 23.38 -1.85
N SER A 351 -23.94 22.76 -2.69
CA SER A 351 -25.14 23.42 -3.20
C SER A 351 -26.11 23.73 -2.06
N SER A 352 -26.88 24.82 -2.18
CA SER A 352 -27.89 25.17 -1.16
C SER A 352 -28.92 24.05 -0.96
N SER A 353 -29.26 23.31 -2.03
CA SER A 353 -30.14 22.14 -1.95
C SER A 353 -29.56 21.01 -1.10
N ASP A 354 -28.28 20.70 -1.27
CA ASP A 354 -27.59 19.68 -0.48
C ASP A 354 -27.44 20.11 0.98
N GLN A 355 -27.10 21.38 1.23
CA GLN A 355 -27.07 21.93 2.58
C GLN A 355 -28.45 21.85 3.26
N THR A 356 -29.53 22.20 2.57
CA THR A 356 -30.90 22.07 3.10
C THR A 356 -31.26 20.61 3.37
N THR A 357 -30.90 19.70 2.47
CA THR A 357 -31.15 18.26 2.64
C THR A 357 -30.43 17.73 3.87
N LEU A 358 -29.14 18.04 4.01
CA LEU A 358 -28.33 17.65 5.16
C LEU A 358 -28.89 18.24 6.46
N ARG A 359 -29.24 19.53 6.47
CA ARG A 359 -29.87 20.20 7.61
C ARG A 359 -31.16 19.51 8.04
N ASN A 360 -32.04 19.18 7.09
CA ASN A 360 -33.30 18.51 7.37
C ASN A 360 -33.09 17.10 7.95
N MET A 361 -32.07 16.37 7.47
CA MET A 361 -31.70 15.06 8.03
C MET A 361 -31.19 15.18 9.47
N VAL A 362 -30.34 16.17 9.76
CA VAL A 362 -29.86 16.43 11.13
C VAL A 362 -31.02 16.86 12.02
N ALA A 363 -31.83 17.84 11.60
CA ALA A 363 -32.99 18.32 12.35
C ALA A 363 -34.02 17.21 12.67
N ALA A 364 -34.17 16.24 11.77
CA ALA A 364 -35.04 15.09 11.96
C ALA A 364 -34.42 13.96 12.82
N GLY A 365 -33.17 14.10 13.26
CA GLY A 365 -32.45 13.05 13.99
C GLY A 365 -32.09 11.82 13.14
N LYS A 366 -32.11 11.95 11.81
CA LYS A 366 -31.78 10.86 10.88
C LYS A 366 -30.27 10.67 10.72
N THR A 367 -29.49 11.71 11.02
CA THR A 367 -28.03 11.67 10.92
C THR A 367 -27.40 12.61 11.95
N LEU A 368 -26.22 12.25 12.44
CA LEU A 368 -25.30 13.16 13.12
C LEU A 368 -24.40 13.79 12.06
N LEU A 369 -24.19 15.10 12.13
CA LEU A 369 -23.25 15.79 11.24
C LEU A 369 -22.01 16.21 12.01
N THR A 370 -20.85 15.67 11.63
CA THR A 370 -19.55 16.13 12.12
C THR A 370 -18.89 17.05 11.09
N VAL A 371 -18.54 18.26 11.52
CA VAL A 371 -17.81 19.26 10.73
C VAL A 371 -16.39 19.38 11.28
N VAL A 372 -15.41 19.03 10.46
CA VAL A 372 -13.99 19.28 10.75
C VAL A 372 -13.69 20.74 10.41
N VAL A 373 -13.36 21.53 11.42
CA VAL A 373 -13.16 22.96 11.29
C VAL A 373 -11.68 23.24 11.11
N THR A 374 -11.35 23.96 10.04
CA THR A 374 -9.97 24.23 9.64
C THR A 374 -9.51 25.59 10.16
N LYS A 375 -8.18 25.82 10.16
CA LYS A 375 -7.63 27.14 10.51
C LYS A 375 -7.95 28.20 9.46
N GLU A 376 -8.24 27.81 8.21
CA GLU A 376 -8.47 28.72 7.09
C GLU A 376 -9.86 29.39 7.10
N THR A 377 -10.91 28.74 7.60
CA THR A 377 -12.28 29.30 7.62
C THR A 377 -12.42 30.49 8.55
N ALA A 378 -12.88 31.67 8.11
CA ALA A 378 -12.99 32.80 9.03
C ALA A 378 -13.99 32.53 10.16
N ALA A 379 -13.79 33.16 11.34
CA ALA A 379 -14.71 33.00 12.47
C ALA A 379 -16.16 33.43 12.12
N THR A 380 -16.29 34.47 11.29
CA THR A 380 -17.58 34.93 10.74
C THR A 380 -18.26 33.85 9.89
N ASP A 381 -17.49 33.10 9.12
CA ASP A 381 -18.01 32.05 8.25
C ASP A 381 -18.45 30.84 9.08
N LEU A 382 -17.71 30.51 10.15
CA LEU A 382 -18.10 29.47 11.10
C LEU A 382 -19.40 29.83 11.83
N ALA A 383 -19.54 31.08 12.29
CA ALA A 383 -20.78 31.56 12.92
C ALA A 383 -21.97 31.49 11.94
N ALA A 384 -21.78 31.91 10.68
CA ALA A 384 -22.78 31.79 9.64
C ALA A 384 -23.14 30.33 9.32
N LEU A 385 -22.14 29.44 9.28
CA LEU A 385 -22.32 28.01 9.08
C LEU A 385 -23.17 27.40 10.20
N ILE A 386 -22.86 27.70 11.45
CA ILE A 386 -23.62 27.23 12.62
C ILE A 386 -25.05 27.80 12.60
N ALA A 387 -25.21 29.09 12.36
CA ALA A 387 -26.54 29.71 12.26
C ALA A 387 -27.37 29.04 11.15
N SER A 388 -26.74 28.72 10.02
CA SER A 388 -27.40 28.02 8.92
C SER A 388 -27.79 26.60 9.30
N MET A 389 -26.88 25.79 9.86
CA MET A 389 -27.12 24.37 10.10
C MET A 389 -27.97 24.11 11.35
N ALA A 390 -27.80 24.91 12.40
CA ALA A 390 -28.56 24.77 13.64
C ALA A 390 -29.89 25.52 13.63
N GLY A 391 -30.10 26.45 12.68
CA GLY A 391 -31.31 27.28 12.65
C GLY A 391 -31.40 28.28 13.80
N VAL A 392 -30.27 28.58 14.46
CA VAL A 392 -30.20 29.52 15.58
C VAL A 392 -29.78 30.89 15.06
N SER A 393 -30.72 31.83 15.01
CA SER A 393 -30.43 33.23 14.68
C SER A 393 -29.61 33.86 15.80
N GLY A 394 -28.43 34.39 15.47
CA GLY A 394 -27.55 35.07 16.43
C GLY A 394 -26.50 34.19 17.11
N ALA A 395 -26.24 32.99 16.61
CA ALA A 395 -25.11 32.19 17.08
C ALA A 395 -23.79 32.96 16.87
N THR A 396 -23.08 33.26 17.96
CA THR A 396 -21.73 33.83 17.91
C THR A 396 -20.74 32.70 18.06
N CYS A 397 -19.94 32.41 17.04
CA CYS A 397 -18.82 31.49 17.21
C CYS A 397 -17.48 32.14 16.88
N SER A 398 -16.62 32.24 17.88
CA SER A 398 -15.23 32.64 17.71
C SER A 398 -14.36 31.39 17.58
N LYS A 399 -13.18 31.55 16.97
CA LYS A 399 -12.19 30.49 16.90
C LYS A 399 -10.78 31.03 17.11
N ARG A 400 -9.90 30.21 17.66
CA ARG A 400 -8.49 30.53 17.93
C ARG A 400 -7.60 29.32 17.66
N LEU A 401 -6.39 29.56 17.14
CA LEU A 401 -5.38 28.50 17.02
C LEU A 401 -4.74 28.27 18.39
N LEU A 402 -4.69 27.01 18.81
CA LEU A 402 -4.03 26.63 20.06
C LEU A 402 -2.51 26.50 19.87
N SER A 403 -1.79 26.80 20.93
CA SER A 403 -0.35 26.63 21.09
C SER A 403 -0.06 25.34 21.86
N SER A 404 1.16 24.80 21.73
CA SER A 404 1.57 23.62 22.50
C SER A 404 1.63 23.84 24.02
N SER A 405 1.50 25.10 24.49
CA SER A 405 1.40 25.42 25.92
C SER A 405 -0.03 25.37 26.47
N ASP A 406 -1.05 25.35 25.60
CA ASP A 406 -2.42 25.12 26.02
C ASP A 406 -2.58 23.64 26.45
N SER A 407 -3.53 23.36 27.34
CA SER A 407 -3.88 22.00 27.77
C SER A 407 -5.36 21.76 27.50
N LEU A 408 -5.74 20.50 27.24
CA LEU A 408 -7.10 20.13 26.89
C LEU A 408 -7.63 19.04 27.80
N THR A 409 -8.81 19.27 28.39
CA THR A 409 -9.50 18.33 29.26
C THR A 409 -10.82 17.82 28.67
N ALA A 410 -11.05 16.52 28.88
CA ALA A 410 -12.37 15.92 28.67
C ALA A 410 -13.41 16.58 29.58
N VAL A 411 -14.53 17.07 29.04
CA VAL A 411 -15.60 17.61 29.88
C VAL A 411 -16.30 16.49 30.64
N THR A 412 -16.57 16.71 31.93
CA THR A 412 -17.28 15.76 32.79
C THR A 412 -18.61 15.34 32.16
N GLY A 413 -18.82 14.02 32.02
CA GLY A 413 -20.02 13.45 31.38
C GLY A 413 -19.84 13.08 29.91
N SER A 414 -18.68 13.36 29.31
CA SER A 414 -18.38 12.91 27.95
C SER A 414 -18.20 11.39 27.90
N GLN A 415 -19.07 10.69 27.16
CA GLN A 415 -19.17 9.24 27.02
C GLN A 415 -18.51 8.74 25.73
N TYR A 416 -17.22 9.01 25.57
CA TYR A 416 -16.42 8.44 24.50
C TYR A 416 -15.39 7.41 25.00
N SER A 417 -15.34 7.20 26.31
CA SER A 417 -14.58 6.16 26.99
C SER A 417 -14.93 4.76 26.47
N GLY A 418 -13.93 3.96 26.07
CA GLY A 418 -14.08 2.54 25.73
C GLY A 418 -14.74 2.30 24.38
N VAL A 419 -15.24 3.34 23.72
CA VAL A 419 -15.76 3.28 22.35
C VAL A 419 -14.61 2.91 21.41
N MET A 420 -14.82 1.90 20.57
CA MET A 420 -13.79 1.35 19.67
C MET A 420 -12.46 0.98 20.36
N LYS A 421 -12.53 0.56 21.64
CA LYS A 421 -11.36 0.22 22.48
C LYS A 421 -10.41 1.40 22.74
N VAL A 422 -10.86 2.63 22.49
CA VAL A 422 -10.09 3.83 22.81
C VAL A 422 -10.13 4.00 24.33
N PRO A 423 -8.98 4.08 25.00
CA PRO A 423 -8.94 4.23 26.44
C PRO A 423 -9.49 5.60 26.88
N VAL A 424 -9.95 5.69 28.13
CA VAL A 424 -10.21 7.01 28.74
C VAL A 424 -8.89 7.76 28.74
N PHE A 425 -8.82 8.82 27.96
CA PHE A 425 -7.68 9.70 28.02
C PHE A 425 -7.79 10.54 29.31
N PRO A 426 -6.71 10.60 30.12
CA PRO A 426 -6.66 11.48 31.28
C PRO A 426 -6.93 12.94 30.90
N ALA A 427 -7.14 13.75 31.93
CA ALA A 427 -7.35 15.20 31.85
C ALA A 427 -6.36 15.93 30.92
N ASP A 428 -5.12 15.47 30.77
CA ASP A 428 -4.12 16.24 30.04
C ASP A 428 -3.91 15.70 28.61
N MET A 429 -4.40 16.42 27.61
CA MET A 429 -3.99 16.29 26.21
C MET A 429 -3.27 17.57 25.75
N THR A 430 -2.27 17.41 24.89
CA THR A 430 -1.54 18.54 24.32
C THR A 430 -2.03 18.80 22.90
N PRO A 431 -2.42 20.04 22.56
CA PRO A 431 -2.80 20.40 21.21
C PRO A 431 -1.62 20.29 20.25
N LEU A 432 -1.91 19.79 19.05
CA LEU A 432 -0.96 19.71 17.94
C LEU A 432 -0.97 21.01 17.10
N SER A 433 0.05 21.15 16.24
CA SER A 433 0.34 22.31 15.39
C SER A 433 -0.68 22.54 14.27
N ASN A 434 -1.93 22.85 14.64
CA ASN A 434 -3.10 23.14 13.78
C ASN A 434 -4.43 22.95 14.53
N THR A 435 -4.39 22.67 15.84
CA THR A 435 -5.60 22.53 16.66
C THR A 435 -6.30 23.89 16.78
N VAL A 436 -7.60 23.91 16.51
CA VAL A 436 -8.46 25.09 16.60
C VAL A 436 -9.42 24.90 17.76
N ALA A 437 -9.48 25.88 18.66
CA ALA A 437 -10.52 25.97 19.68
C ALA A 437 -11.65 26.88 19.19
N PHE A 438 -12.86 26.62 19.70
CA PHE A 438 -14.07 27.39 19.42
C PHE A 438 -14.73 27.84 20.71
N ASP A 439 -15.44 28.96 20.64
CA ASP A 439 -16.43 29.37 21.63
C ASP A 439 -17.69 29.78 20.86
N CYS A 440 -18.69 28.90 20.82
CA CYS A 440 -19.86 29.07 19.97
C CYS A 440 -21.09 29.65 20.67
N GLY A 441 -21.03 30.00 21.96
CA GLY A 441 -22.17 30.55 22.74
C GLY A 441 -23.42 29.66 22.84
N VAL A 442 -23.50 28.56 22.07
CA VAL A 442 -24.59 27.59 22.00
C VAL A 442 -24.00 26.18 21.96
N GLY A 443 -24.75 25.19 22.43
CA GLY A 443 -24.27 23.81 22.53
C GLY A 443 -23.39 23.58 23.76
N GLN A 444 -22.66 22.47 23.73
CA GLN A 444 -21.85 22.00 24.86
C GLN A 444 -20.50 21.49 24.37
N ARG A 445 -19.48 21.71 25.21
CA ARG A 445 -18.10 21.24 24.97
C ARG A 445 -17.99 19.78 25.33
N VAL A 446 -17.35 19.00 24.47
CA VAL A 446 -16.92 17.62 24.73
C VAL A 446 -15.47 17.60 25.21
N LEU A 447 -14.62 18.44 24.60
CA LEU A 447 -13.22 18.61 24.94
C LEU A 447 -12.95 20.10 25.14
N ALA A 448 -12.65 20.50 26.38
CA ALA A 448 -12.43 21.89 26.79
C ALA A 448 -10.95 22.26 26.75
N VAL A 449 -10.67 23.57 26.61
CA VAL A 449 -9.34 24.14 26.80
C VAL A 449 -9.18 24.51 28.28
N ASP A 450 -8.12 24.06 28.93
CA ASP A 450 -7.86 24.33 30.34
C ASP A 450 -7.55 25.81 30.59
N GLY A 451 -8.06 26.34 31.71
CA GLY A 451 -7.86 27.74 32.10
C GLY A 451 -8.78 28.73 31.37
N GLU A 452 -9.38 28.35 30.25
CA GLU A 452 -10.30 29.18 29.46
C GLU A 452 -11.74 28.67 29.58
N GLY A 453 -12.55 29.39 30.37
CA GLY A 453 -13.85 28.93 30.82
C GLY A 453 -14.89 28.66 29.73
N SER A 454 -14.68 29.12 28.49
CA SER A 454 -15.65 29.00 27.39
C SER A 454 -15.15 28.28 26.14
N GLU A 455 -13.85 28.03 25.98
CA GLU A 455 -13.30 27.44 24.75
C GLU A 455 -13.32 25.90 24.77
N GLY A 456 -13.44 25.28 23.59
CA GLY A 456 -13.34 23.83 23.39
C GLY A 456 -12.94 23.43 21.98
N VAL A 457 -12.31 22.26 21.84
CA VAL A 457 -11.82 21.70 20.57
C VAL A 457 -12.84 20.75 19.93
N ILE A 458 -13.67 20.10 20.74
CA ILE A 458 -14.81 19.31 20.27
C ILE A 458 -16.08 19.88 20.89
N TRP A 459 -17.06 20.18 20.05
CA TRP A 459 -18.29 20.87 20.44
C TRP A 459 -19.51 20.16 19.85
N GLU A 460 -20.59 20.01 20.61
CA GLU A 460 -21.85 19.44 20.14
C GLU A 460 -22.99 20.43 20.31
N ILE A 461 -23.78 20.62 19.25
CA ILE A 461 -24.92 21.53 19.19
C ILE A 461 -26.15 20.70 18.80
N SER A 462 -27.19 20.74 19.63
CA SER A 462 -28.46 20.09 19.32
C SER A 462 -29.17 20.82 18.19
N VAL A 463 -29.59 20.09 17.16
CA VAL A 463 -30.31 20.62 16.01
C VAL A 463 -31.56 19.77 15.81
N GLY A 464 -32.72 20.27 16.24
CA GLY A 464 -33.94 19.49 16.27
C GLY A 464 -33.77 18.21 17.11
N ALA A 465 -33.92 17.05 16.48
CA ALA A 465 -33.71 15.74 17.09
C ALA A 465 -32.31 15.14 16.86
N GLY A 466 -31.44 15.82 16.11
CA GLY A 466 -30.07 15.37 15.84
C GLY A 466 -29.00 16.26 16.47
N VAL A 467 -27.75 16.01 16.06
CA VAL A 467 -26.56 16.67 16.62
C VAL A 467 -25.66 17.16 15.49
N LEU A 468 -25.21 18.41 15.63
CA LEU A 468 -24.10 18.99 14.89
C LEU A 468 -22.86 18.95 15.78
N ARG A 469 -21.82 18.23 15.38
CA ARG A 469 -20.54 18.15 16.06
C ARG A 469 -19.49 18.97 15.31
N LEU A 470 -18.73 19.79 16.01
CA LEU A 470 -17.57 20.51 15.50
C LEU A 470 -16.30 19.84 16.04
N VAL A 471 -15.31 19.65 15.19
CA VAL A 471 -14.01 19.07 15.54
C VAL A 471 -12.89 19.97 15.05
N GLY A 472 -12.14 20.56 15.97
CA GLY A 472 -11.06 21.51 15.69
C GLY A 472 -9.70 20.87 15.56
N TYR A 473 -9.64 19.72 14.92
CA TYR A 473 -8.39 19.05 14.62
C TYR A 473 -8.27 18.89 13.11
N ASP A 474 -7.22 19.50 12.56
CA ASP A 474 -6.91 19.38 11.15
C ASP A 474 -6.06 18.12 10.91
N PHE A 475 -6.65 17.12 10.25
CA PHE A 475 -6.00 15.87 9.88
C PHE A 475 -4.88 16.03 8.81
N ALA A 476 -4.32 17.23 8.64
CA ALA A 476 -3.17 17.49 7.74
C ALA A 476 -1.88 16.81 8.20
N SER A 477 -1.65 16.71 9.51
CA SER A 477 -0.42 16.17 10.06
C SER A 477 -0.45 14.65 10.05
N HIS A 478 -1.40 14.00 10.72
CA HIS A 478 -1.60 12.55 10.68
C HIS A 478 -3.06 12.15 11.05
N GLY A 479 -3.41 10.87 10.83
CA GLY A 479 -4.63 10.21 11.33
C GLY A 479 -4.30 9.18 12.42
N PHE A 480 -5.29 8.64 13.14
CA PHE A 480 -5.04 7.68 14.23
C PHE A 480 -4.28 6.43 13.76
N THR A 481 -3.09 6.18 14.34
CA THR A 481 -2.18 5.09 13.92
C THR A 481 -2.37 3.77 14.67
N GLY A 482 -3.43 3.63 15.49
CA GLY A 482 -3.81 2.34 16.05
C GLY A 482 -3.15 1.96 17.38
N VAL A 483 -2.81 2.91 18.25
CA VAL A 483 -2.23 2.56 19.56
C VAL A 483 -3.29 1.88 20.44
N THR A 484 -3.17 0.56 20.61
CA THR A 484 -4.04 -0.23 21.49
C THR A 484 -3.40 -0.36 22.87
N GLY A 485 -3.76 0.53 23.79
CA GLY A 485 -3.39 0.44 25.21
C GLY A 485 -3.56 1.78 25.93
N SER A 486 -4.18 1.78 27.12
CA SER A 486 -4.40 3.00 27.93
C SER A 486 -3.13 3.55 28.58
N SER A 487 -2.20 2.66 28.94
CA SER A 487 -0.97 3.01 29.65
C SER A 487 0.18 3.19 28.66
N GLY A 488 0.45 4.43 28.26
CA GLY A 488 1.64 4.77 27.47
C GLY A 488 1.41 5.62 26.23
N VAL A 489 0.16 6.03 25.93
CA VAL A 489 -0.09 6.99 24.83
C VAL A 489 0.43 8.37 25.25
N PRO A 490 1.41 8.94 24.52
CA PRO A 490 1.90 10.30 24.75
C PRO A 490 0.74 11.32 24.73
N PRO A 491 0.74 12.37 25.58
CA PRO A 491 -0.33 13.37 25.63
C PRO A 491 -0.75 13.95 24.27
N GLU A 492 0.19 14.10 23.35
CA GLU A 492 0.00 14.58 21.98
C GLU A 492 -0.80 13.61 21.09
N ASP A 493 -0.63 12.29 21.29
CA ASP A 493 -1.33 11.26 20.52
C ASP A 493 -2.77 11.04 21.03
N ARG A 494 -3.06 11.47 22.27
CA ARG A 494 -4.41 11.36 22.87
C ARG A 494 -5.42 12.25 22.16
N LEU A 495 -5.01 13.46 21.78
CA LEU A 495 -5.86 14.36 21.03
C LEU A 495 -6.21 13.74 19.66
N LEU A 496 -5.20 13.23 18.95
CA LEU A 496 -5.39 12.57 17.67
C LEU A 496 -6.38 11.40 17.77
N GLY A 497 -6.23 10.54 18.77
CA GLY A 497 -7.18 9.46 19.04
C GLY A 497 -8.59 9.94 19.34
N THR A 498 -8.73 10.99 20.15
CA THR A 498 -10.03 11.56 20.52
C THR A 498 -10.73 12.22 19.33
N CYS A 499 -10.02 12.99 18.51
CA CYS A 499 -10.57 13.62 17.32
C CYS A 499 -10.93 12.60 16.23
N SER A 500 -10.13 11.53 16.11
CA SER A 500 -10.43 10.41 15.20
C SER A 500 -11.71 9.68 15.62
N LEU A 501 -11.91 9.50 16.92
CA LEU A 501 -13.14 8.97 17.48
C LEU A 501 -14.33 9.92 17.24
N ALA A 502 -14.12 11.22 17.39
CA ALA A 502 -15.16 12.23 17.17
C ALA A 502 -15.66 12.26 15.71
N VAL A 503 -14.83 11.95 14.72
CA VAL A 503 -15.25 11.86 13.31
C VAL A 503 -15.82 10.49 12.91
N THR A 504 -15.77 9.49 13.79
CA THR A 504 -16.22 8.11 13.49
C THR A 504 -17.42 7.67 14.33
N TYR A 505 -17.66 8.32 15.47
CA TYR A 505 -18.69 7.90 16.42
C TYR A 505 -20.07 8.47 16.06
N PRO A 506 -21.07 7.64 15.69
CA PRO A 506 -22.36 8.11 15.19
C PRO A 506 -23.34 8.56 16.29
N GLN A 507 -22.92 8.55 17.55
CA GLN A 507 -23.74 8.94 18.70
C GLN A 507 -23.18 10.20 19.37
N SER A 508 -24.03 10.94 20.07
CA SER A 508 -23.62 12.06 20.95
C SER A 508 -22.48 11.63 21.88
N MET A 509 -21.43 12.45 21.96
CA MET A 509 -20.32 12.21 22.88
C MET A 509 -20.64 12.76 24.27
N LEU A 510 -21.62 13.63 24.41
CA LEU A 510 -22.17 14.03 25.70
C LEU A 510 -23.21 12.99 26.09
N GLY A 511 -22.88 12.16 27.07
CA GLY A 511 -23.80 11.15 27.57
C GLY A 511 -25.08 11.81 28.04
N GLY A 512 -26.21 11.38 27.49
CA GLY A 512 -27.49 12.00 27.80
C GLY A 512 -28.61 10.99 27.79
N ASP A 513 -29.07 10.66 28.99
CA ASP A 513 -30.44 10.26 29.33
C ASP A 513 -31.48 11.34 28.93
N SER A 514 -31.34 11.98 27.77
CA SER A 514 -32.34 12.86 27.15
C SER A 514 -33.50 12.05 26.54
N ALA A 515 -33.96 11.05 27.30
CA ALA A 515 -35.35 10.66 27.35
C ALA A 515 -36.20 11.66 28.19
N ALA A 516 -35.62 12.78 28.63
CA ALA A 516 -36.35 13.93 29.15
C ALA A 516 -37.23 14.54 28.06
N THR A 517 -38.49 14.09 28.01
CA THR A 517 -39.64 14.72 27.37
C THR A 517 -39.57 14.81 25.85
N ARG A 518 -39.66 13.65 25.17
CA ARG A 518 -40.29 13.62 23.83
C ARG A 518 -41.69 14.25 23.96
N MET A 519 -41.89 15.49 23.51
CA MET A 519 -43.24 15.94 23.20
C MET A 519 -43.80 14.98 22.13
N PRO A 520 -44.98 14.35 22.35
CA PRO A 520 -45.58 13.53 21.32
C PRO A 520 -45.82 14.38 20.07
N PRO A 521 -45.54 13.85 18.87
CA PRO A 521 -45.78 14.57 17.62
C PRO A 521 -47.26 15.00 17.53
N PRO A 522 -47.57 16.21 17.04
CA PRO A 522 -48.94 16.66 16.86
C PRO A 522 -49.70 15.67 15.96
N SER A 523 -50.92 15.33 16.37
CA SER A 523 -51.78 14.35 15.69
C SER A 523 -52.00 14.74 14.23
N PRO A 524 -51.85 13.82 13.26
CA PRO A 524 -52.10 14.13 11.86
C PRO A 524 -53.58 14.51 11.63
N PRO A 525 -53.87 15.48 10.74
CA PRO A 525 -55.23 15.85 10.39
C PRO A 525 -55.99 14.67 9.74
N PRO A 526 -57.32 14.57 9.93
CA PRO A 526 -58.12 13.46 9.40
C PRO A 526 -58.06 13.38 7.87
N PRO A 527 -57.99 12.16 7.30
CA PRO A 527 -57.86 11.97 5.86
C PRO A 527 -59.14 12.40 5.11
N PRO A 528 -59.01 13.02 3.93
CA PRO A 528 -60.14 13.37 3.07
C PRO A 528 -60.85 12.11 2.53
N PRO A 529 -62.16 12.21 2.18
CA PRO A 529 -62.95 11.08 1.71
C PRO A 529 -62.41 10.49 0.39
N PRO A 530 -62.49 9.16 0.21
CA PRO A 530 -61.89 8.46 -0.93
C PRO A 530 -62.58 8.81 -2.26
N SER A 531 -61.75 9.04 -3.29
CA SER A 531 -62.17 9.27 -4.68
C SER A 531 -62.67 7.97 -5.33
N PRO A 532 -63.59 8.03 -6.31
CA PRO A 532 -64.07 6.85 -7.02
C PRO A 532 -62.96 6.14 -7.81
N PRO A 533 -63.01 4.80 -7.92
CA PRO A 533 -61.96 4.00 -8.55
C PRO A 533 -61.89 4.21 -10.08
N PRO A 534 -60.68 4.29 -10.67
CA PRO A 534 -60.49 4.41 -12.11
C PRO A 534 -60.82 3.10 -12.87
N PRO A 535 -61.19 3.21 -14.17
CA PRO A 535 -61.52 2.06 -15.00
C PRO A 535 -60.31 1.16 -15.27
N PRO A 536 -60.53 -0.16 -15.47
CA PRO A 536 -59.47 -1.14 -15.64
C PRO A 536 -58.70 -0.96 -16.97
N PRO A 537 -57.37 -1.17 -16.98
CA PRO A 537 -56.54 -1.05 -18.18
C PRO A 537 -56.77 -2.20 -19.19
N PRO A 538 -56.54 -1.95 -20.49
CA PRO A 538 -56.69 -2.95 -21.55
C PRO A 538 -55.60 -4.04 -21.50
N SER A 539 -55.99 -5.25 -21.89
CA SER A 539 -55.17 -6.46 -21.83
C SER A 539 -53.98 -6.44 -22.82
N PRO A 540 -52.81 -6.98 -22.44
CA PRO A 540 -51.62 -7.00 -23.29
C PRO A 540 -51.73 -8.03 -24.45
N PRO A 541 -51.05 -7.78 -25.58
CA PRO A 541 -51.05 -8.67 -26.75
C PRO A 541 -50.22 -9.96 -26.53
N PRO A 542 -50.53 -11.05 -27.26
CA PRO A 542 -49.89 -12.36 -27.08
C PRO A 542 -48.42 -12.37 -27.55
N PRO A 543 -47.56 -13.19 -26.91
CA PRO A 543 -46.13 -13.24 -27.20
C PRO A 543 -45.83 -13.85 -28.57
N ALA A 544 -44.85 -13.26 -29.27
CA ALA A 544 -44.36 -13.73 -30.56
C ALA A 544 -43.63 -15.07 -30.47
N LYS A 545 -43.78 -15.90 -31.50
CA LYS A 545 -43.18 -17.24 -31.61
C LYS A 545 -41.66 -17.17 -31.73
N SER A 546 -40.97 -18.03 -30.98
CA SER A 546 -39.52 -18.17 -30.95
C SER A 546 -38.94 -18.71 -32.27
N PRO A 547 -37.73 -18.25 -32.68
CA PRO A 547 -37.05 -18.73 -33.89
C PRO A 547 -36.44 -20.14 -33.72
N PRO A 548 -36.22 -20.89 -34.83
CA PRO A 548 -35.67 -22.23 -34.79
C PRO A 548 -34.17 -22.25 -34.37
N PRO A 549 -33.72 -23.33 -33.71
CA PRO A 549 -32.35 -23.43 -33.21
C PRO A 549 -31.32 -23.62 -34.35
N PRO A 550 -30.10 -23.07 -34.21
CA PRO A 550 -29.03 -23.17 -35.20
C PRO A 550 -28.44 -24.59 -35.30
N SER A 551 -28.00 -24.94 -36.51
CA SER A 551 -27.39 -26.25 -36.82
C SER A 551 -26.04 -26.45 -36.11
N PRO A 552 -25.71 -27.67 -35.66
CA PRO A 552 -24.48 -27.95 -34.92
C PRO A 552 -23.23 -27.86 -35.81
N PRO A 553 -22.09 -27.38 -35.27
CA PRO A 553 -20.84 -27.23 -36.01
C PRO A 553 -20.15 -28.58 -36.30
N PRO A 554 -19.32 -28.65 -37.37
CA PRO A 554 -18.56 -29.85 -37.72
C PRO A 554 -17.49 -30.20 -36.66
N PRO A 555 -17.17 -31.49 -36.48
CA PRO A 555 -16.26 -31.96 -35.43
C PRO A 555 -14.80 -31.53 -35.66
N SER A 556 -14.15 -31.15 -34.56
CA SER A 556 -12.76 -30.67 -34.52
C SER A 556 -11.75 -31.78 -34.90
N PRO A 557 -10.66 -31.45 -35.60
CA PRO A 557 -9.59 -32.39 -35.94
C PRO A 557 -8.81 -32.84 -34.69
N PRO A 558 -8.22 -34.06 -34.72
CA PRO A 558 -7.48 -34.60 -33.58
C PRO A 558 -6.18 -33.82 -33.30
N PRO A 559 -5.74 -33.76 -32.03
CA PRO A 559 -4.53 -33.05 -31.63
C PRO A 559 -3.27 -33.67 -32.24
N PRO A 560 -2.26 -32.86 -32.61
CA PRO A 560 -1.01 -33.33 -33.18
C PRO A 560 -0.15 -34.08 -32.15
N SER A 561 0.52 -35.14 -32.62
CA SER A 561 1.44 -35.97 -31.82
C SER A 561 2.62 -35.15 -31.27
N PRO A 562 3.13 -35.49 -30.07
CA PRO A 562 4.27 -34.80 -29.48
C PRO A 562 5.55 -34.98 -30.34
N PRO A 563 6.41 -33.95 -30.42
CA PRO A 563 7.65 -34.01 -31.18
C PRO A 563 8.67 -34.97 -30.55
N PRO A 564 9.54 -35.61 -31.36
CA PRO A 564 10.58 -36.51 -30.88
C PRO A 564 11.66 -35.77 -30.05
N PRO A 565 12.34 -36.47 -29.12
CA PRO A 565 13.34 -35.88 -28.24
C PRO A 565 14.57 -35.38 -29.03
N SER A 566 15.06 -34.20 -28.65
CA SER A 566 16.20 -33.53 -29.27
C SER A 566 17.53 -34.29 -29.05
N PRO A 567 18.45 -34.27 -30.02
CA PRO A 567 19.77 -34.89 -29.90
C PRO A 567 20.67 -34.16 -28.87
N PRO A 568 21.65 -34.87 -28.27
CA PRO A 568 22.56 -34.29 -27.27
C PRO A 568 23.48 -33.20 -27.88
N PRO A 569 23.88 -32.20 -27.08
CA PRO A 569 24.69 -31.08 -27.57
C PRO A 569 26.12 -31.50 -27.93
N PRO A 570 26.73 -30.87 -28.95
CA PRO A 570 28.11 -31.15 -29.35
C PRO A 570 29.12 -30.69 -28.28
N VAL A 571 30.13 -31.54 -28.07
CA VAL A 571 31.25 -31.32 -27.14
C VAL A 571 32.02 -30.07 -27.57
N LYS A 572 32.18 -29.11 -26.64
CA LYS A 572 32.95 -27.87 -26.85
C LYS A 572 34.43 -28.21 -27.11
N SER A 573 34.94 -27.78 -28.25
CA SER A 573 36.37 -27.75 -28.58
C SER A 573 37.14 -26.75 -27.71
N PRO A 574 38.43 -27.02 -27.38
CA PRO A 574 39.24 -26.17 -26.51
C PRO A 574 39.58 -24.82 -27.16
N PRO A 575 39.78 -23.75 -26.34
CA PRO A 575 40.04 -22.40 -26.83
C PRO A 575 41.43 -22.26 -27.48
N PRO A 576 41.57 -21.46 -28.55
CA PRO A 576 42.86 -21.19 -29.18
C PRO A 576 43.74 -20.28 -28.31
N SER A 577 45.04 -20.57 -28.33
CA SER A 577 46.09 -19.86 -27.59
C SER A 577 46.21 -18.38 -27.97
N PRO A 578 46.54 -17.50 -27.01
CA PRO A 578 46.68 -16.06 -27.26
C PRO A 578 47.93 -15.75 -28.12
N PRO A 579 47.86 -14.77 -29.04
CA PRO A 579 49.00 -14.35 -29.85
C PRO A 579 50.04 -13.54 -29.04
N PRO A 580 51.33 -13.58 -29.44
CA PRO A 580 52.40 -12.89 -28.74
C PRO A 580 52.34 -11.35 -28.89
N PRO A 581 52.90 -10.61 -27.91
CA PRO A 581 52.80 -9.15 -27.84
C PRO A 581 53.62 -8.47 -28.94
N VAL A 582 52.94 -7.66 -29.76
CA VAL A 582 53.57 -6.84 -30.80
C VAL A 582 54.14 -5.57 -30.18
N LYS A 583 55.41 -5.30 -30.52
CA LYS A 583 56.20 -4.15 -30.07
C LYS A 583 55.65 -2.82 -30.62
N SER A 584 55.78 -1.79 -29.78
CA SER A 584 55.45 -0.38 -30.04
C SER A 584 56.17 0.21 -31.25
N PRO A 585 55.54 1.09 -32.06
CA PRO A 585 56.23 1.99 -32.97
C PRO A 585 56.45 3.41 -32.39
N PRO A 586 57.49 4.14 -32.88
CA PRO A 586 57.96 5.42 -32.36
C PRO A 586 57.20 6.63 -32.96
N PRO A 587 57.44 7.88 -32.47
CA PRO A 587 56.61 9.04 -32.78
C PRO A 587 57.10 9.78 -34.03
N SER A 588 56.18 10.33 -34.82
CA SER A 588 56.46 11.38 -35.81
C SER A 588 55.22 12.22 -36.07
N SER A 589 55.43 13.53 -36.10
CA SER A 589 54.48 14.64 -36.22
C SER A 589 54.32 15.05 -37.71
N PRO A 590 53.88 16.29 -38.04
CA PRO A 590 52.53 16.64 -38.48
C PRO A 590 52.45 17.05 -39.97
N LEU A 591 51.29 17.00 -40.63
CA LEU A 591 50.82 18.00 -41.63
C LEU A 591 49.50 17.59 -42.33
N SER A 592 48.54 18.50 -42.22
CA SER A 592 47.49 18.95 -43.16
C SER A 592 47.17 18.14 -44.43
N SER A 593 45.91 17.69 -44.54
CA SER A 593 45.12 17.69 -45.79
C SER A 593 43.61 17.62 -45.47
N PRO A 594 42.74 18.28 -46.27
CA PRO A 594 41.29 18.27 -46.05
C PRO A 594 40.65 16.93 -46.45
N PRO A 595 39.54 16.52 -45.80
CA PRO A 595 38.92 15.22 -46.04
C PRO A 595 38.27 15.13 -47.43
N PRO A 596 38.38 13.98 -48.13
CA PRO A 596 37.67 13.74 -49.38
C PRO A 596 36.16 13.57 -49.16
N PRO A 597 35.33 13.86 -50.18
CA PRO A 597 33.88 13.72 -50.09
C PRO A 597 33.45 12.27 -49.85
N PRO A 598 32.35 12.04 -49.12
CA PRO A 598 31.87 10.70 -48.76
C PRO A 598 31.53 9.87 -50.02
N PRO A 599 31.81 8.55 -50.01
CA PRO A 599 31.44 7.66 -51.10
C PRO A 599 29.92 7.68 -51.32
N GLN A 600 29.49 7.88 -52.56
CA GLN A 600 28.09 7.74 -52.94
C GLN A 600 27.61 6.31 -52.66
N LEU A 601 26.54 6.19 -51.88
CA LEU A 601 25.83 4.94 -51.64
C LEU A 601 25.31 4.37 -52.98
N PRO A 602 25.51 3.08 -53.26
CA PRO A 602 24.92 2.44 -54.43
C PRO A 602 23.38 2.46 -54.35
N PRO A 603 22.68 2.58 -55.48
CA PRO A 603 21.22 2.60 -55.51
C PRO A 603 20.63 1.27 -54.99
N PRO A 604 19.48 1.31 -54.30
CA PRO A 604 18.85 0.11 -53.76
C PRO A 604 18.38 -0.83 -54.88
N PRO A 605 18.52 -2.16 -54.71
CA PRO A 605 18.07 -3.13 -55.69
C PRO A 605 16.53 -3.13 -55.80
N PRO A 606 15.98 -3.43 -56.99
CA PRO A 606 14.53 -3.45 -57.22
C PRO A 606 13.83 -4.54 -56.37
N PRO A 607 12.56 -4.31 -55.98
CA PRO A 607 11.81 -5.21 -55.12
C PRO A 607 11.64 -6.59 -55.78
N ARG A 608 12.04 -7.64 -55.07
CA ARG A 608 11.85 -9.03 -55.50
C ARG A 608 10.39 -9.42 -55.36
N ILE A 609 9.81 -9.87 -56.48
CA ILE A 609 8.49 -10.50 -56.54
C ILE A 609 8.53 -11.81 -55.72
N PRO A 610 7.58 -12.06 -54.81
CA PRO A 610 7.52 -13.31 -54.06
C PRO A 610 7.20 -14.50 -54.99
N PRO A 611 7.84 -15.67 -54.78
CA PRO A 611 7.56 -16.87 -55.58
C PRO A 611 6.16 -17.43 -55.29
N PRO A 612 5.52 -18.07 -56.27
CA PRO A 612 4.19 -18.66 -56.11
C PRO A 612 4.19 -19.85 -55.13
N PRO A 613 3.09 -20.04 -54.38
CA PRO A 613 2.98 -21.12 -53.39
C PRO A 613 3.00 -22.52 -54.04
N PRO A 614 3.60 -23.52 -53.38
CA PRO A 614 3.69 -24.88 -53.89
C PRO A 614 2.32 -25.59 -53.93
N PRO A 615 2.11 -26.53 -54.88
CA PRO A 615 0.84 -27.23 -55.05
C PRO A 615 0.52 -28.18 -53.89
N LEU A 616 -0.75 -28.18 -53.49
CA LEU A 616 -1.32 -29.00 -52.42
C LEU A 616 -1.14 -30.52 -52.67
N PRO A 617 -0.79 -31.33 -51.64
CA PRO A 617 -0.70 -32.78 -51.76
C PRO A 617 -2.07 -33.44 -51.99
N ARG A 618 -2.10 -34.45 -52.87
CA ARG A 618 -3.29 -35.27 -53.13
C ARG A 618 -3.66 -36.15 -51.91
N PRO A 619 -4.95 -36.38 -51.66
CA PRO A 619 -5.41 -37.27 -50.59
C PRO A 619 -5.12 -38.75 -50.92
N PRO A 620 -4.74 -39.56 -49.91
CA PRO A 620 -4.50 -41.00 -50.08
C PRO A 620 -5.80 -41.81 -50.18
N PRO A 621 -5.77 -43.00 -50.82
CA PRO A 621 -6.94 -43.82 -51.10
C PRO A 621 -7.53 -44.48 -49.84
N SER A 622 -8.86 -44.60 -49.84
CA SER A 622 -9.67 -45.15 -48.75
C SER A 622 -9.36 -46.62 -48.44
N PRO A 623 -9.19 -47.01 -47.16
CA PRO A 623 -9.10 -48.42 -46.78
C PRO A 623 -10.48 -49.08 -46.74
N THR A 624 -10.57 -50.23 -47.39
CA THR A 624 -11.71 -51.15 -47.44
C THR A 624 -12.04 -51.69 -46.04
N LYS A 625 -13.32 -51.70 -45.68
CA LYS A 625 -13.85 -52.22 -44.41
C LYS A 625 -13.67 -53.74 -44.30
N SER A 626 -12.96 -54.18 -43.26
CA SER A 626 -13.01 -55.57 -42.75
C SER A 626 -14.06 -55.68 -41.62
N PRO A 627 -14.77 -56.82 -41.49
CA PRO A 627 -15.86 -56.98 -40.54
C PRO A 627 -15.37 -57.16 -39.09
N PRO A 628 -16.17 -56.77 -38.08
CA PRO A 628 -15.76 -56.77 -36.67
C PRO A 628 -15.72 -58.19 -36.08
N PRO A 629 -14.72 -58.51 -35.24
CA PRO A 629 -14.70 -59.74 -34.45
C PRO A 629 -15.68 -59.68 -33.27
N LYS A 630 -16.30 -60.83 -33.00
CA LYS A 630 -17.33 -61.11 -32.00
C LYS A 630 -16.84 -60.79 -30.56
N PRO A 631 -17.67 -60.24 -29.67
CA PRO A 631 -17.29 -59.94 -28.28
C PRO A 631 -17.03 -61.22 -27.47
N LYS A 632 -15.93 -61.25 -26.72
CA LYS A 632 -15.58 -62.30 -25.76
C LYS A 632 -16.26 -62.03 -24.40
N PRO A 633 -16.75 -63.05 -23.67
CA PRO A 633 -17.47 -62.85 -22.41
C PRO A 633 -16.55 -62.33 -21.28
N PRO A 634 -17.09 -61.56 -20.31
CA PRO A 634 -16.33 -61.10 -19.15
C PRO A 634 -16.04 -62.26 -18.17
N PRO A 635 -14.86 -62.28 -17.53
CA PRO A 635 -14.53 -63.27 -16.51
C PRO A 635 -15.28 -63.03 -15.19
N PRO A 636 -15.57 -64.08 -14.39
CA PRO A 636 -16.38 -64.00 -13.18
C PRO A 636 -15.66 -63.26 -12.04
N ALA A 637 -16.42 -62.46 -11.31
CA ALA A 637 -15.99 -61.70 -10.15
C ALA A 637 -15.44 -62.61 -9.03
N LYS A 638 -14.23 -62.31 -8.56
CA LYS A 638 -13.66 -62.93 -7.36
C LYS A 638 -14.21 -62.24 -6.11
N SER A 639 -14.72 -63.05 -5.19
CA SER A 639 -15.20 -62.70 -3.86
C SER A 639 -14.08 -62.13 -2.95
N PRO A 640 -14.39 -61.18 -2.05
CA PRO A 640 -13.42 -60.59 -1.13
C PRO A 640 -13.04 -61.58 0.01
N PRO A 641 -11.78 -61.54 0.50
CA PRO A 641 -11.33 -62.38 1.61
C PRO A 641 -11.83 -61.86 2.97
N PRO A 642 -12.01 -62.76 3.97
CA PRO A 642 -12.49 -62.40 5.30
C PRO A 642 -11.43 -61.66 6.13
N SER A 643 -11.88 -60.68 6.90
CA SER A 643 -11.08 -59.86 7.81
C SER A 643 -10.57 -60.67 9.02
N PRO A 644 -9.30 -60.49 9.43
CA PRO A 644 -8.72 -61.19 10.58
C PRO A 644 -9.22 -60.63 11.94
N PRO A 645 -9.28 -61.46 12.99
CA PRO A 645 -9.77 -61.07 14.31
C PRO A 645 -8.79 -60.16 15.05
N ARG A 646 -9.33 -59.19 15.82
CA ARG A 646 -8.56 -58.23 16.62
C ARG A 646 -7.88 -58.91 17.82
N PRO A 647 -6.62 -58.55 18.16
CA PRO A 647 -5.98 -58.99 19.39
C PRO A 647 -6.55 -58.26 20.63
N PRO A 648 -6.54 -58.90 21.82
CA PRO A 648 -6.97 -58.28 23.07
C PRO A 648 -5.99 -57.19 23.55
N PRO A 649 -6.49 -56.18 24.29
CA PRO A 649 -5.66 -55.08 24.77
C PRO A 649 -4.69 -55.52 25.89
N PRO A 650 -3.45 -54.99 25.91
CA PRO A 650 -2.47 -55.30 26.94
C PRO A 650 -2.82 -54.63 28.29
N PRO A 651 -2.42 -55.23 29.42
CA PRO A 651 -2.65 -54.67 30.75
C PRO A 651 -1.84 -53.36 30.97
N PRO A 652 -2.34 -52.45 31.82
CA PRO A 652 -1.69 -51.18 32.09
C PRO A 652 -0.35 -51.36 32.80
N SER A 653 0.70 -50.75 32.25
CA SER A 653 2.05 -50.73 32.83
C SER A 653 2.10 -49.88 34.11
N PRO A 654 2.86 -50.30 35.14
CA PRO A 654 3.01 -49.55 36.39
C PRO A 654 3.70 -48.18 36.14
N PRO A 655 3.39 -47.16 36.96
CA PRO A 655 3.96 -45.83 36.81
C PRO A 655 5.48 -45.86 37.02
N PRO A 656 6.26 -45.18 36.17
CA PRO A 656 7.71 -45.14 36.30
C PRO A 656 8.14 -44.40 37.58
N PRO A 657 9.23 -44.82 38.24
CA PRO A 657 9.77 -44.11 39.39
C PRO A 657 10.19 -42.69 39.02
N PRO A 658 10.07 -41.71 39.94
CA PRO A 658 10.45 -40.34 39.68
C PRO A 658 11.95 -40.25 39.34
N PRO A 659 12.32 -39.48 38.31
CA PRO A 659 13.71 -39.35 37.90
C PRO A 659 14.55 -38.68 39.00
N PRO A 660 15.81 -39.11 39.19
CA PRO A 660 16.72 -38.44 40.12
C PRO A 660 16.92 -36.96 39.72
N PRO A 661 17.10 -36.06 40.70
CA PRO A 661 17.31 -34.65 40.42
C PRO A 661 18.56 -34.46 39.55
N PRO A 662 18.49 -33.66 38.47
CA PRO A 662 19.60 -33.49 37.55
C PRO A 662 20.79 -32.84 38.28
N PRO A 663 22.03 -33.28 37.98
CA PRO A 663 23.22 -32.64 38.52
C PRO A 663 23.25 -31.16 38.12
N PRO A 664 23.75 -30.27 39.00
CA PRO A 664 23.83 -28.85 38.69
C PRO A 664 24.65 -28.66 37.41
N PRO A 665 24.14 -27.90 36.42
CA PRO A 665 24.81 -27.75 35.15
C PRO A 665 26.19 -27.13 35.36
N PRO A 666 27.23 -27.60 34.64
CA PRO A 666 28.53 -26.95 34.64
C PRO A 666 28.33 -25.48 34.28
N THR A 667 28.92 -24.57 35.05
CA THR A 667 28.86 -23.13 34.78
C THR A 667 29.51 -22.87 33.43
N ILE A 668 28.66 -22.77 32.40
CA ILE A 668 29.06 -22.38 31.05
C ILE A 668 29.72 -20.99 31.20
N PRO A 669 30.99 -20.82 30.82
CA PRO A 669 31.59 -19.49 30.79
C PRO A 669 30.69 -18.58 29.93
N PRO A 670 30.41 -17.35 30.38
CA PRO A 670 29.49 -16.47 29.67
C PRO A 670 29.89 -16.41 28.20
N PRO A 671 28.94 -16.58 27.26
CA PRO A 671 29.23 -16.55 25.84
C PRO A 671 30.00 -15.26 25.55
N PRO A 672 31.08 -15.31 24.76
CA PRO A 672 31.82 -14.11 24.40
C PRO A 672 30.83 -13.07 23.88
N PRO A 673 30.88 -11.83 24.39
CA PRO A 673 29.91 -10.81 24.01
C PRO A 673 29.88 -10.72 22.48
N PRO A 674 28.69 -10.73 21.86
CA PRO A 674 28.60 -10.72 20.41
C PRO A 674 29.43 -9.56 19.87
N ASP A 675 30.22 -9.86 18.84
CA ASP A 675 31.06 -8.93 18.07
C ASP A 675 30.17 -7.82 17.44
N ARG A 676 29.76 -6.87 18.28
CA ARG A 676 28.92 -5.71 17.94
C ARG A 676 29.86 -4.58 17.61
N HIS A 677 30.06 -4.32 16.32
CA HIS A 677 31.12 -3.41 15.93
C HIS A 677 30.66 -1.98 15.62
N VAL A 678 29.39 -1.75 15.26
CA VAL A 678 28.91 -0.42 14.85
C VAL A 678 27.42 -0.24 15.13
N VAL A 679 27.05 0.92 15.69
CA VAL A 679 25.66 1.42 15.66
C VAL A 679 25.58 2.60 14.72
N VAL A 680 24.59 2.58 13.82
CA VAL A 680 24.23 3.74 12.99
C VAL A 680 22.97 4.34 13.57
N LEU A 681 23.07 5.58 14.03
CA LEU A 681 21.96 6.31 14.59
C LEU A 681 21.04 6.76 13.45
N SER A 682 19.76 6.39 13.55
CA SER A 682 18.73 6.68 12.55
C SER A 682 17.68 7.63 13.10
N ASP A 683 17.05 8.37 12.22
CA ASP A 683 15.95 9.27 12.60
C ASP A 683 14.68 8.48 12.94
N VAL A 684 13.78 9.11 13.70
CA VAL A 684 12.41 8.63 13.89
C VAL A 684 11.56 8.90 12.64
N VAL A 685 11.87 9.97 11.92
CA VAL A 685 11.19 10.41 10.69
C VAL A 685 12.19 10.36 9.54
N GLN A 686 11.83 9.76 8.41
CA GLN A 686 12.71 9.76 7.23
C GLN A 686 13.03 11.20 6.79
N LEU A 687 14.31 11.52 6.71
CA LEU A 687 14.82 12.82 6.24
C LEU A 687 15.34 12.73 4.81
N GLU A 688 15.57 13.89 4.18
CA GLU A 688 16.06 14.01 2.80
C GLU A 688 17.41 13.31 2.57
N ASP A 689 18.19 13.06 3.63
CA ASP A 689 19.48 12.38 3.59
C ASP A 689 19.37 10.84 3.72
N GLN A 690 18.16 10.28 3.77
CA GLN A 690 17.94 8.83 3.91
C GLN A 690 18.69 8.01 2.85
N TRP A 691 18.72 8.50 1.61
CA TRP A 691 19.46 7.83 0.54
C TRP A 691 20.97 7.74 0.84
N THR A 692 21.57 8.83 1.35
CA THR A 692 22.99 8.82 1.71
C THR A 692 23.28 7.86 2.87
N LYS A 693 22.34 7.73 3.82
CA LYS A 693 22.40 6.73 4.90
C LYS A 693 22.36 5.32 4.35
N ASP A 694 21.52 5.05 3.36
CA ASP A 694 21.44 3.74 2.71
C ASP A 694 22.73 3.40 1.94
N MET A 695 23.31 4.37 1.21
CA MET A 695 24.61 4.19 0.53
C MET A 695 25.78 4.01 1.51
N PHE A 696 25.71 4.66 2.68
CA PHE A 696 26.66 4.42 3.74
C PHE A 696 26.55 2.97 4.24
N MET A 697 25.32 2.50 4.49
CA MET A 697 25.03 1.16 4.98
C MET A 697 25.47 0.06 4.00
N ASP A 698 25.27 0.26 2.69
CA ASP A 698 25.83 -0.61 1.66
C ASP A 698 27.37 -0.66 1.76
N GLY A 699 28.01 0.50 1.91
CA GLY A 699 29.44 0.60 2.14
C GLY A 699 29.93 -0.16 3.37
N VAL A 700 29.12 -0.21 4.44
CA VAL A 700 29.48 -0.92 5.68
C VAL A 700 29.30 -2.43 5.50
N GLN A 701 28.21 -2.86 4.86
CA GLN A 701 27.99 -4.27 4.52
C GLN A 701 29.11 -4.79 3.61
N ALA A 702 29.51 -3.98 2.64
CA ALA A 702 30.64 -4.27 1.75
C ALA A 702 31.99 -4.30 2.49
N ALA A 703 32.09 -3.73 3.69
CA ALA A 703 33.24 -3.84 4.58
C ALA A 703 33.17 -5.06 5.52
N GLY A 704 32.13 -5.89 5.41
CA GLY A 704 31.94 -7.11 6.22
C GLY A 704 31.68 -6.83 7.70
N ARG A 705 31.12 -5.67 8.03
CA ARG A 705 30.82 -5.29 9.42
C ARG A 705 29.34 -5.51 9.74
N SER A 706 29.07 -6.02 10.94
CA SER A 706 27.73 -6.07 11.52
C SER A 706 27.30 -4.67 11.96
N ILE A 707 26.08 -4.28 11.62
CA ILE A 707 25.52 -2.97 11.96
C ILE A 707 24.20 -3.16 12.66
N LEU A 708 23.98 -2.33 13.66
CA LEU A 708 22.65 -2.13 14.22
C LEU A 708 22.19 -0.70 13.92
N ARG A 709 21.04 -0.56 13.26
CA ARG A 709 20.33 0.73 13.19
C ARG A 709 19.59 0.94 14.51
N SER A 710 19.72 2.12 15.09
CA SER A 710 19.04 2.44 16.36
C SER A 710 18.70 3.92 16.40
N THR A 711 17.53 4.25 16.94
CA THR A 711 17.15 5.65 17.24
C THR A 711 17.76 6.15 18.55
N ILE A 712 18.27 5.24 19.39
CA ILE A 712 18.85 5.53 20.70
C ILE A 712 20.29 5.00 20.76
N PRO A 713 21.26 5.76 21.32
CA PRO A 713 22.62 5.27 21.53
C PRO A 713 22.67 4.04 22.44
N LEU A 714 23.60 3.13 22.18
CA LEU A 714 23.72 1.88 22.94
C LEU A 714 25.07 1.79 23.64
N GLY A 715 25.07 1.43 24.92
CA GLY A 715 26.28 1.17 25.68
C GLY A 715 27.07 -0.03 25.14
N GLY A 716 28.40 -0.01 25.32
CA GLY A 716 29.30 -1.09 24.92
C GLY A 716 29.62 -1.16 23.42
N VAL A 717 29.14 -0.19 22.63
CA VAL A 717 29.39 -0.13 21.19
C VAL A 717 30.63 0.73 20.93
N PRO A 718 31.64 0.22 20.20
CA PRO A 718 32.91 0.94 20.03
C PRO A 718 32.79 2.13 19.07
N VAL A 719 31.83 2.11 18.14
CA VAL A 719 31.58 3.21 17.19
C VAL A 719 30.09 3.47 17.02
N HIS A 720 29.71 4.74 17.22
CA HIS A 720 28.46 5.29 16.73
C HIS A 720 28.72 6.11 15.47
N VAL A 721 27.87 5.96 14.47
CA VAL A 721 27.84 6.82 13.29
C VAL A 721 26.50 7.52 13.26
N ALA A 722 26.51 8.85 13.10
CA ALA A 722 25.30 9.65 12.99
C ALA A 722 25.47 10.69 11.89
N TYR A 723 24.37 11.09 11.28
CA TYR A 723 24.34 12.26 10.43
C TYR A 723 24.06 13.48 11.31
N ASP A 724 24.56 14.65 10.92
CA ASP A 724 24.31 15.89 11.66
C ASP A 724 22.82 16.23 11.74
N THR A 725 22.05 15.96 10.69
CA THR A 725 20.58 16.00 10.65
C THR A 725 19.94 15.13 11.73
N THR A 726 20.43 13.89 11.89
CA THR A 726 19.97 12.95 12.92
C THR A 726 20.29 13.46 14.31
N LEU A 727 21.49 14.02 14.51
CA LEU A 727 21.87 14.60 15.80
C LEU A 727 21.05 15.85 16.13
N ALA A 728 20.70 16.66 15.13
CA ALA A 728 19.89 17.87 15.30
C ALA A 728 18.45 17.56 15.74
N GLN A 729 17.91 16.40 15.36
CA GLN A 729 16.54 15.98 15.70
C GLN A 729 16.47 14.95 16.83
N MET A 730 17.62 14.55 17.38
CA MET A 730 17.68 13.55 18.43
C MET A 730 17.03 14.08 19.71
N ASP A 731 16.19 13.25 20.34
CA ASP A 731 15.59 13.57 21.64
C ASP A 731 16.67 13.90 22.69
N ALA A 732 16.34 14.81 23.61
CA ALA A 732 17.25 15.28 24.64
C ALA A 732 17.82 14.15 25.51
N SER A 733 17.02 13.13 25.82
CA SER A 733 17.47 11.99 26.64
C SER A 733 18.45 11.10 25.87
N ALA A 734 18.18 10.82 24.60
CA ALA A 734 19.06 10.08 23.71
C ALA A 734 20.38 10.84 23.49
N MET A 735 20.31 12.16 23.26
CA MET A 735 21.49 13.01 23.12
C MET A 735 22.33 13.01 24.40
N ALA A 736 21.72 13.13 25.59
CA ALA A 736 22.44 13.08 26.87
C ALA A 736 23.19 11.75 27.08
N LEU A 737 22.57 10.62 26.70
CA LEU A 737 23.21 9.31 26.71
C LEU A 737 24.39 9.25 25.74
N LEU A 738 24.23 9.74 24.50
CA LEU A 738 25.31 9.79 23.51
C LEU A 738 26.50 10.59 24.03
N ILE A 739 26.24 11.79 24.58
CA ILE A 739 27.27 12.67 25.16
C ILE A 739 28.04 11.94 26.26
N THR A 740 27.34 11.21 27.13
CA THR A 740 27.96 10.45 28.22
C THR A 740 28.90 9.38 27.66
N LEU A 741 28.44 8.56 26.71
CA LEU A 741 29.24 7.49 26.09
C LEU A 741 30.46 8.03 25.32
N VAL A 742 30.27 9.15 24.61
CA VAL A 742 31.33 9.77 23.79
C VAL A 742 32.36 10.44 24.67
N ARG A 743 31.94 11.18 25.71
CA ARG A 743 32.88 11.86 26.61
C ARG A 743 33.65 10.89 27.50
N SER A 744 33.05 9.79 27.95
CA SER A 744 33.76 8.76 28.74
C SER A 744 34.80 7.99 27.93
N GLY A 745 34.83 8.16 26.60
CA GLY A 745 35.67 7.37 25.71
C GLY A 745 35.16 5.93 25.53
N SER A 746 33.93 5.63 25.95
CA SER A 746 33.32 4.31 25.75
C SER A 746 32.94 4.06 24.28
N THR A 747 32.81 5.12 23.47
CA THR A 747 32.55 5.02 22.04
C THR A 747 33.22 6.16 21.26
N VAL A 748 33.56 5.91 20.00
CA VAL A 748 33.89 6.95 19.02
C VAL A 748 32.62 7.37 18.31
N LEU A 749 32.36 8.67 18.21
CA LEU A 749 31.27 9.18 17.37
C LEU A 749 31.81 9.70 16.03
N SER A 750 31.40 9.07 14.94
CA SER A 750 31.59 9.60 13.59
C SER A 750 30.34 10.38 13.16
N VAL A 751 30.49 11.68 12.93
CA VAL A 751 29.43 12.58 12.46
C VAL A 751 29.62 12.81 10.96
N VAL A 752 28.66 12.37 10.16
CA VAL A 752 28.60 12.67 8.73
C VAL A 752 27.94 14.03 8.58
N THR A 753 28.68 15.02 8.07
CA THR A 753 28.15 16.39 7.92
C THR A 753 27.48 16.55 6.56
N THR A 754 26.31 17.18 6.56
CA THR A 754 25.47 17.41 5.37
C THR A 754 25.30 18.91 5.13
N ALA A 755 24.70 19.29 4.00
CA ALA A 755 24.35 20.69 3.71
C ALA A 755 23.09 21.15 4.47
N ALA A 756 22.35 20.23 5.08
CA ALA A 756 21.05 20.51 5.68
C ALA A 756 21.16 21.15 7.07
N VAL A 757 22.29 20.98 7.75
CA VAL A 757 22.56 21.61 9.05
C VAL A 757 23.45 22.82 8.84
N ASN A 758 23.00 23.99 9.29
CA ASN A 758 23.80 25.20 9.21
C ASN A 758 24.97 25.19 10.21
N ASP A 759 25.97 26.03 9.95
CA ASP A 759 27.22 26.07 10.72
C ASP A 759 27.03 26.39 12.21
N VAL A 760 26.01 27.20 12.56
CA VAL A 760 25.69 27.55 13.95
C VAL A 760 25.22 26.32 14.69
N LEU A 761 24.23 25.62 14.15
CA LEU A 761 23.68 24.41 14.75
C LEU A 761 24.72 23.28 14.81
N LEU A 762 25.52 23.10 13.76
CA LEU A 762 26.62 22.12 13.78
C LEU A 762 27.64 22.45 14.88
N THR A 763 27.98 23.74 15.04
CA THR A 763 28.88 24.21 16.10
C THR A 763 28.32 23.91 17.47
N ASP A 764 27.03 24.19 17.70
CA ASP A 764 26.37 23.92 18.98
C ASP A 764 26.31 22.42 19.29
N LEU A 765 25.96 21.59 18.32
CA LEU A 765 25.94 20.13 18.44
C LEU A 765 27.32 19.59 18.82
N LEU A 766 28.37 19.95 18.07
CA LEU A 766 29.72 19.48 18.33
C LEU A 766 30.29 20.05 19.64
N THR A 767 29.95 21.29 20.01
CA THR A 767 30.32 21.91 21.29
C THR A 767 29.68 21.14 22.44
N ASN A 768 28.39 20.82 22.34
CA ASN A 768 27.68 20.04 23.34
C ASN A 768 28.23 18.62 23.44
N ILE A 769 28.51 17.93 22.33
CA ILE A 769 29.05 16.57 22.38
C ILE A 769 30.47 16.54 22.94
N THR A 770 31.36 17.38 22.42
CA THR A 770 32.77 17.38 22.84
C THR A 770 33.01 18.00 24.22
N GLY A 771 32.11 18.88 24.66
CA GLY A 771 32.28 19.72 25.85
C GLY A 771 33.25 20.88 25.65
N ASN A 772 33.74 21.10 24.43
CA ASN A 772 34.66 22.17 24.12
C ASN A 772 33.89 23.47 23.83
N GLY A 773 33.62 24.27 24.87
CA GLY A 773 32.84 25.52 24.77
C GLY A 773 33.44 26.60 23.87
N GLY A 774 34.69 26.45 23.41
CA GLY A 774 35.31 27.34 22.44
C GLY A 774 35.26 26.84 21.01
N LEU A 775 34.61 25.71 20.72
CA LEU A 775 34.57 25.14 19.38
C LEU A 775 33.74 26.03 18.45
N GLN A 776 34.29 26.33 17.27
CA GLN A 776 33.58 27.00 16.18
C GLN A 776 33.87 26.24 14.90
N CYS A 777 32.81 25.85 14.20
CA CYS A 777 32.89 25.02 13.00
C CYS A 777 32.15 25.68 11.83
N TRP A 778 32.70 25.48 10.63
CA TRP A 778 32.15 25.92 9.36
C TRP A 778 32.24 24.78 8.36
N THR A 779 31.19 24.62 7.59
CA THR A 779 31.14 23.68 6.47
C THR A 779 31.27 24.44 5.15
N GLY A 780 31.62 23.72 4.09
CA GLY A 780 31.58 24.29 2.76
C GLY A 780 31.80 23.25 1.69
N PRO A 781 31.25 23.44 0.48
CA PRO A 781 31.36 22.48 -0.59
C PRO A 781 32.82 22.35 -1.07
N VAL A 782 33.20 21.13 -1.44
CA VAL A 782 34.43 20.82 -2.17
C VAL A 782 34.06 20.50 -3.60
N ALA A 783 34.65 21.23 -4.55
CA ALA A 783 34.37 21.01 -5.97
C ALA A 783 34.62 19.55 -6.38
N ARG A 784 33.69 18.96 -7.13
CA ARG A 784 33.83 17.62 -7.71
C ARG A 784 35.15 17.51 -8.48
N GLY A 785 35.83 16.37 -8.36
CA GLY A 785 37.12 16.14 -9.02
C GLY A 785 38.33 16.64 -8.21
N THR A 786 38.11 17.40 -7.14
CA THR A 786 39.19 17.86 -6.26
C THR A 786 39.82 16.68 -5.51
N ALA A 787 41.15 16.64 -5.48
CA ALA A 787 41.86 15.60 -4.74
C ALA A 787 41.81 15.88 -3.23
N ILE A 788 41.27 14.92 -2.48
CA ILE A 788 41.35 14.84 -1.03
C ILE A 788 42.56 13.99 -0.69
N LYS A 789 43.51 14.54 0.08
CA LYS A 789 44.74 13.84 0.44
C LYS A 789 44.78 13.58 1.93
N ARG A 790 45.43 12.48 2.30
CA ARG A 790 45.85 12.24 3.68
C ARG A 790 46.83 13.34 4.10
N PHE A 791 46.53 14.04 5.18
CA PHE A 791 47.36 15.11 5.73
C PHE A 791 48.25 14.61 6.88
N LEU A 792 47.76 13.68 7.70
CA LEU A 792 48.49 13.10 8.83
C LEU A 792 48.67 11.58 8.68
N ALA A 793 49.73 11.04 9.27
CA ALA A 793 49.88 9.59 9.39
C ALA A 793 48.70 9.01 10.19
N VAL A 794 48.04 8.02 9.60
CA VAL A 794 46.87 7.38 10.20
C VAL A 794 47.29 6.07 10.84
N ASN A 795 46.88 5.84 12.09
CA ASN A 795 47.06 4.56 12.78
C ASN A 795 46.20 3.49 12.11
N GLY A 796 46.82 2.33 11.84
CA GLY A 796 46.16 1.15 11.27
C GLY A 796 46.43 0.93 9.78
N ASN A 797 45.99 -0.23 9.26
CA ASN A 797 46.14 -0.65 7.86
C ASN A 797 45.27 0.16 6.87
N MET A 798 44.99 1.43 7.16
CA MET A 798 44.34 2.29 6.20
C MET A 798 45.36 2.62 5.12
N ASN A 799 45.33 1.89 4.01
CA ASN A 799 46.20 2.13 2.85
C ASN A 799 45.76 3.35 2.02
N SER A 800 44.82 4.18 2.49
CA SER A 800 44.27 5.31 1.72
C SER A 800 45.14 6.56 1.70
N THR A 801 45.82 6.80 0.59
CA THR A 801 46.54 8.05 0.32
C THR A 801 45.61 9.25 0.09
N GLY A 802 44.31 9.01 -0.06
CA GLY A 802 43.32 10.02 -0.43
C GLY A 802 42.27 9.48 -1.41
N TRP A 803 41.36 10.36 -1.84
CA TRP A 803 40.32 10.08 -2.83
C TRP A 803 39.98 11.35 -3.64
N ILE A 804 39.10 11.22 -4.62
CA ILE A 804 38.59 12.35 -5.39
C ILE A 804 37.21 12.74 -4.84
N ALA A 805 37.04 14.02 -4.50
CA ALA A 805 35.77 14.60 -4.05
C ALA A 805 34.67 14.33 -5.09
N GLN A 806 33.52 13.90 -4.61
CA GLN A 806 32.29 13.72 -5.39
C GLN A 806 31.36 14.92 -5.20
N ASP A 807 30.24 14.91 -5.90
CA ASP A 807 29.17 15.87 -5.64
C ASP A 807 28.77 15.84 -4.16
N PHE A 808 28.51 17.03 -3.60
CA PHE A 808 28.17 17.23 -2.20
C PHE A 808 29.23 16.81 -1.18
N THR A 809 30.48 16.55 -1.60
CA THR A 809 31.59 16.49 -0.65
C THR A 809 31.75 17.87 -0.02
N GLN A 810 31.93 17.92 1.29
CA GLN A 810 32.14 19.11 2.07
C GLN A 810 33.46 19.03 2.83
N TYR A 811 34.02 20.18 3.15
CA TYR A 811 35.03 20.29 4.19
C TYR A 811 34.37 20.73 5.49
N VAL A 812 34.97 20.35 6.60
CA VAL A 812 34.66 20.81 7.95
C VAL A 812 35.89 21.52 8.49
N ARG A 813 35.77 22.84 8.61
CA ARG A 813 36.78 23.71 9.22
C ARG A 813 36.33 24.01 10.63
N CYS A 814 37.13 23.66 11.62
CA CYS A 814 36.90 24.14 12.99
C CYS A 814 38.16 24.78 13.55
N ASN A 815 38.00 25.69 14.51
CA ASN A 815 39.11 26.34 15.19
C ASN A 815 39.94 25.38 16.07
N THR A 816 39.42 24.19 16.36
CA THR A 816 40.16 23.10 17.03
C THR A 816 40.05 21.78 16.24
N GLY A 817 40.71 20.73 16.73
CA GLY A 817 40.76 19.42 16.08
C GLY A 817 41.82 19.32 14.97
N PHE A 818 42.04 18.11 14.48
CA PHE A 818 43.08 17.79 13.51
C PHE A 818 42.48 17.30 12.20
N ALA A 819 42.84 17.92 11.07
CA ALA A 819 42.47 17.42 9.76
C ALA A 819 43.29 16.15 9.44
N VAL A 820 42.60 15.02 9.26
CA VAL A 820 43.20 13.74 8.87
C VAL A 820 43.30 13.64 7.36
N PHE A 821 42.22 14.04 6.68
CA PHE A 821 42.14 14.16 5.23
C PHE A 821 41.67 15.55 4.88
N SER A 822 42.32 16.19 3.91
CA SER A 822 42.02 17.57 3.54
C SER A 822 42.07 17.79 2.03
N VAL A 823 41.45 18.88 1.58
CA VAL A 823 41.57 19.37 0.22
C VAL A 823 43.05 19.60 -0.10
N LYS A 824 43.54 19.09 -1.25
CA LYS A 824 44.94 19.25 -1.66
C LYS A 824 45.34 20.73 -1.63
N GLY A 825 46.33 21.06 -0.79
CA GLY A 825 46.85 22.42 -0.66
C GLY A 825 46.20 23.25 0.46
N SER A 826 45.25 22.70 1.21
CA SER A 826 44.62 23.38 2.35
C SER A 826 44.48 22.44 3.55
N SER A 827 45.18 22.73 4.65
CA SER A 827 45.02 22.02 5.93
C SER A 827 43.78 22.48 6.71
N ASN A 828 43.25 23.66 6.38
CA ASN A 828 42.07 24.24 7.01
C ASN A 828 40.77 23.65 6.48
N GLN A 829 40.75 23.16 5.24
CA GLN A 829 39.62 22.48 4.62
C GLN A 829 39.73 20.96 4.80
N GLY A 830 39.57 20.50 6.04
CA GLY A 830 39.60 19.08 6.38
C GLY A 830 38.28 18.41 5.98
N VAL A 831 38.31 17.37 5.14
CA VAL A 831 37.12 16.54 4.85
C VAL A 831 36.88 15.52 5.96
N VAL A 832 37.94 15.07 6.64
CA VAL A 832 37.85 14.27 7.86
C VAL A 832 38.64 14.96 8.95
N ARG A 833 37.97 15.29 10.07
CA ARG A 833 38.57 16.01 11.19
C ARG A 833 38.25 15.31 12.51
N GLU A 834 39.25 15.17 13.37
CA GLU A 834 39.11 14.53 14.70
C GLU A 834 39.19 15.55 15.83
N PHE A 835 38.31 15.39 16.82
CA PHE A 835 38.22 16.21 18.02
C PHE A 835 38.37 15.32 19.25
N ALA A 836 39.23 15.72 20.18
CA ALA A 836 39.22 15.15 21.52
C ALA A 836 38.09 15.81 22.32
N THR A 837 37.35 14.99 23.07
CA THR A 837 36.35 15.48 24.02
C THR A 837 37.02 15.84 25.35
N LYS A 838 36.37 16.64 26.20
CA LYS A 838 36.90 16.95 27.55
C LYS A 838 37.10 15.72 28.44
N GLY A 839 36.36 14.64 28.21
CA GLY A 839 36.49 13.39 28.97
C GLY A 839 37.46 12.38 28.36
N GLY A 840 38.18 12.74 27.29
CA GLY A 840 39.19 11.88 26.66
C GLY A 840 38.67 10.99 25.53
N GLY A 841 37.36 10.94 25.27
CA GLY A 841 36.82 10.30 24.09
C GLY A 841 37.00 11.09 22.78
N LEU A 842 36.42 10.59 21.69
CA LEU A 842 36.74 11.03 20.33
C LEU A 842 35.47 11.29 19.49
N VAL A 843 35.46 12.43 18.79
CA VAL A 843 34.47 12.75 17.76
C VAL A 843 35.19 12.92 16.42
N ARG A 844 34.61 12.41 15.33
CA ARG A 844 35.14 12.50 13.97
C ARG A 844 34.10 13.13 13.06
N ALA A 845 34.34 14.34 12.57
CA ALA A 845 33.48 14.94 11.54
C ALA A 845 33.95 14.53 10.14
N ILE A 846 33.00 14.10 9.30
CA ILE A 846 33.23 13.56 7.97
C ILE A 846 32.33 14.30 6.99
N GLY A 847 32.91 15.19 6.18
CA GLY A 847 32.21 15.91 5.11
C GLY A 847 32.07 15.08 3.83
N TYR A 848 31.94 13.77 3.92
CA TYR A 848 31.70 12.91 2.76
C TYR A 848 30.31 12.31 2.88
N ASN A 849 29.40 12.66 1.99
CA ASN A 849 28.00 12.24 2.05
C ASN A 849 27.75 10.80 1.57
N PHE A 850 28.80 10.02 1.29
CA PHE A 850 28.69 8.62 0.87
C PHE A 850 27.86 8.33 -0.39
N ALA A 851 27.51 9.35 -1.18
CA ALA A 851 26.69 9.27 -2.40
C ALA A 851 27.19 8.27 -3.46
N SER A 852 28.46 7.86 -3.40
CA SER A 852 29.07 6.90 -4.32
C SER A 852 29.29 5.50 -3.70
N GLY A 853 28.60 5.15 -2.61
CA GLY A 853 28.63 3.80 -2.02
C GLY A 853 29.89 3.51 -1.20
N GLY A 854 30.16 4.32 -0.18
CA GLY A 854 31.20 4.02 0.81
C GLY A 854 32.67 4.09 0.37
N ARG A 855 32.96 4.00 -0.94
CA ARG A 855 34.29 3.60 -1.45
C ARG A 855 35.03 4.64 -2.29
N GLY A 856 34.41 5.78 -2.59
CA GLY A 856 34.95 6.84 -3.44
C GLY A 856 35.35 6.38 -4.85
N LYS A 857 35.70 7.31 -5.74
CA LYS A 857 36.32 6.97 -7.03
C LYS A 857 37.75 6.46 -6.72
N ASN A 858 38.03 5.17 -6.98
CA ASN A 858 39.27 4.41 -6.70
C ASN A 858 39.27 3.43 -5.48
N ARG A 859 38.10 2.87 -5.12
CA ARG A 859 37.98 1.62 -4.32
C ARG A 859 38.66 1.63 -2.93
N LYS A 860 38.59 2.71 -2.16
CA LYS A 860 39.06 2.69 -0.75
C LYS A 860 37.92 3.10 0.19
N PRO A 861 37.59 2.32 1.24
CA PRO A 861 36.35 2.54 1.95
C PRO A 861 36.48 3.76 2.87
N VAL A 862 35.92 4.92 2.46
CA VAL A 862 35.65 6.04 3.37
C VAL A 862 34.75 5.55 4.51
N THR A 863 33.94 4.53 4.26
CA THR A 863 33.18 3.84 5.30
C THR A 863 34.09 3.28 6.39
N GLU A 864 35.24 2.66 6.07
CA GLU A 864 36.16 2.16 7.11
C GLU A 864 36.68 3.28 8.02
N LEU A 865 36.83 4.52 7.51
CA LEU A 865 37.18 5.68 8.33
C LEU A 865 36.08 6.04 9.32
N ALA A 866 34.82 5.98 8.89
CA ALA A 866 33.68 6.22 9.77
C ALA A 866 33.53 5.12 10.83
N LEU A 867 33.92 3.89 10.50
CA LEU A 867 33.81 2.71 11.37
C LEU A 867 35.03 2.46 12.26
N TYR A 868 36.07 3.29 12.20
CA TYR A 868 37.30 3.02 12.92
C TYR A 868 37.18 3.37 14.41
N PRO A 869 37.35 2.40 15.34
CA PRO A 869 37.06 2.55 16.77
C PRO A 869 38.16 3.25 17.58
N ALA A 870 39.22 3.70 16.93
CA ALA A 870 40.35 4.34 17.58
C ALA A 870 40.66 5.69 16.93
N ARG A 871 41.57 6.44 17.56
CA ARG A 871 42.10 7.68 17.01
C ARG A 871 42.85 7.41 15.71
N LEU A 872 42.52 8.15 14.65
CA LEU A 872 43.24 8.07 13.38
C LEU A 872 44.61 8.71 13.51
N VAL A 873 44.68 9.89 14.14
CA VAL A 873 45.97 10.58 14.31
C VAL A 873 46.77 9.90 15.40
N ALA A 874 47.94 9.37 15.06
CA ALA A 874 48.92 8.94 16.05
C ALA A 874 49.27 10.15 16.91
N THR A 875 48.95 10.11 18.21
CA THR A 875 49.49 11.08 19.16
C THR A 875 51.01 10.96 19.05
N ALA A 876 51.68 12.00 18.55
CA ALA A 876 53.13 12.05 18.56
C ALA A 876 53.57 11.91 20.02
N ALA A 877 53.93 10.69 20.42
CA ALA A 877 54.43 10.41 21.74
C ALA A 877 55.75 11.19 21.87
N GLY A 878 55.71 12.32 22.59
CA GLY A 878 56.89 13.05 23.01
C GLY A 878 57.74 13.68 21.89
N ARG A 879 57.31 14.82 21.37
CA ARG A 879 58.23 15.96 21.17
C ARG A 879 57.57 17.21 21.76
N ARG A 880 57.75 17.36 23.08
CA ARG A 880 57.90 18.69 23.66
C ARG A 880 59.34 19.12 23.45
#